data_AF-A0A8T4QGV8-F1
#
_entry.id   AF-A0A8T4QGV8-F1
#
_cell.length_a   1.000
_cell.length_b   1.000
_cell.length_c   1.000
_cell.angle_alpha   90.00
_cell.angle_beta   90.00
_cell.angle_gamma   90.00
#
_symmetry.space_group_name_H-M   'P 1'
#
loop_
_entity.id
_entity.type
_entity.pdbx_description
1 polymer ?
#
loop_
_entity_poly.entity_id
_entity_poly.type
_entity_poly.pdbx_seq_one_letter_code
_entity_poly.pdbx_strand_id
1 'polypeptide(L)'
;MIAKTKEALKKLEFGIVEFFVGTLMVIGLAGYFASVPADLDWIDHTVSFILFTYLFYKLDITSILFGKTSRFANSIIIISYFSLFFKDIISYTSSNAPHLKILTFVKSAYELLSRDLALTNLVTFYLGIFGILLVSIYIVRSIEISHPSLLYALHQKQIKHRLAKFLLIFIALLGFYYFIFNIILEWLEFVMDDPIIATGAIFFIYKIAKHREKFHPGNFVFKIGDFSTNIYSKFVSLFHYKKTLPLAISGLLILHALSDLGVFAYSLIFLKDNFYLEFLRYEHAPFLKLFIDDVKNMPSFAAIPLLIVYLLNALSLVIFLLIPVIVWVNLFLQKKLHFNRIFLFFIYSSAVAYMLLPGYLIEPISRLSIKGAVIGEDKSISGVDIRAVSLLESGSILYNLFPNKSIAVVSVSLTALFFGLVIYILSSNQKNKREFYAISIIGGLTFYAVYIFYFFTSLLDFYSGYLVYLWSSHFLIGIVLAIFLVLSTFFYIGGYLMFLYEIVMEYHKRKWSEPIDEELVAAIKKIKSVEMSEIAKGRFKGIFKGNKAISEHAPKPKVLDKKMIKPRKAQIIGEVFKYGMVGVVSIVILIAGYKMINVVKERACETEIAKFEIDLRNIDKSLRFGAKELQSYDVPCKVDKIYFFDLNKTINPENFKEIPIIKDTLESRGNNNIFLVEEGGVKRSFYAGNLEMVYPYHICFLPKFDKISFFIEGAGKSAKVASACDQPECTFIPIDISEDDMRKIVKESVEFNCENCPNNLEEELPNIRLTKQNVEMLRKFNFCDGITEVQILIRPKKGKEVKDFTFVELIPKTCIEDLNAYLAENIEGNVEIRSDPLIMWHFDNIGKEQKISYKLSINLDDECRDAIKGLGVAKFVEEQAAVNTAPTIGGLTDITLSGIKLHKNIITKIWRYAQDKETEPKDLIYTIIDQTNSDLVDCVINNQKHIDCEVKQNKEGISRVTIQVDDREFTDRASFNVEVSQFCKKHERKACAGNQVFWLDSCSNLEEIHETCESGEECEDGECEEI
;
A
#
# COMPACT_ATOMS: atom_id res chain seq x y z
N MET A 1 25.19 -45.82 -11.97
CA MET A 1 25.34 -45.31 -13.35
C MET A 1 24.32 -44.21 -13.66
N ILE A 2 23.00 -44.46 -13.56
CA ILE A 2 21.92 -43.48 -13.80
C ILE A 2 22.08 -42.15 -13.04
N ALA A 3 22.54 -42.17 -11.78
CA ALA A 3 22.80 -40.95 -11.01
C ALA A 3 23.98 -40.12 -11.58
N LYS A 4 25.08 -40.78 -11.98
CA LYS A 4 26.22 -40.13 -12.65
C LYS A 4 25.84 -39.59 -14.02
N THR A 5 24.99 -40.30 -14.78
CA THR A 5 24.48 -39.84 -16.07
C THR A 5 23.54 -38.64 -15.90
N LYS A 6 22.67 -38.63 -14.88
CA LYS A 6 21.84 -37.46 -14.53
C LYS A 6 22.69 -36.26 -14.12
N GLU A 7 23.75 -36.47 -13.35
CA GLU A 7 24.66 -35.38 -12.94
C GLU A 7 25.46 -34.82 -14.13
N ALA A 8 25.94 -35.69 -15.02
CA ALA A 8 26.63 -35.29 -16.25
C ALA A 8 25.69 -34.53 -17.21
N LEU A 9 24.46 -35.01 -17.40
CA LEU A 9 23.42 -34.31 -18.17
C LEU A 9 23.09 -32.95 -17.57
N LYS A 10 23.00 -32.84 -16.23
CA LYS A 10 22.74 -31.58 -15.54
C LYS A 10 23.90 -30.58 -15.67
N LYS A 11 25.15 -31.06 -15.66
CA LYS A 11 26.35 -30.23 -15.92
C LYS A 11 26.41 -29.78 -17.37
N LEU A 12 26.05 -30.65 -18.32
CA LEU A 12 26.00 -30.33 -19.75
C LEU A 12 24.89 -29.32 -20.07
N GLU A 13 23.69 -29.51 -19.53
CA GLU A 13 22.56 -28.59 -19.67
C GLU A 13 22.91 -27.19 -19.16
N PHE A 14 23.63 -27.11 -18.03
CA PHE A 14 24.07 -25.83 -17.47
C PHE A 14 25.14 -25.16 -18.34
N GLY A 15 26.13 -25.90 -18.84
CA GLY A 15 27.20 -25.36 -19.68
C GLY A 15 26.71 -24.85 -21.05
N ILE A 16 25.71 -25.50 -21.64
CA ILE A 16 25.15 -25.09 -22.94
C ILE A 16 24.40 -23.76 -22.80
N VAL A 17 23.54 -23.62 -21.78
CA VAL A 17 22.81 -22.36 -21.55
C VAL A 17 23.79 -21.21 -21.24
N GLU A 18 24.83 -21.48 -20.46
CA GLU A 18 25.89 -20.50 -20.20
C GLU A 18 26.60 -20.05 -21.47
N PHE A 19 26.95 -20.98 -22.34
CA PHE A 19 27.63 -20.68 -23.60
C PHE A 19 26.77 -19.81 -24.52
N PHE A 20 25.49 -20.13 -24.67
CA PHE A 20 24.58 -19.33 -25.50
C PHE A 20 24.38 -17.93 -24.93
N VAL A 21 24.15 -17.82 -23.61
CA VAL A 21 24.01 -16.52 -22.94
C VAL A 21 25.29 -15.68 -23.08
N GLY A 22 26.46 -16.29 -22.90
CA GLY A 22 27.74 -15.59 -23.08
C GLY A 22 28.00 -15.15 -24.51
N THR A 23 27.59 -15.96 -25.49
CA THR A 23 27.75 -15.65 -26.92
C THR A 23 26.83 -14.50 -27.33
N LEU A 24 25.55 -14.55 -26.95
CA LEU A 24 24.60 -13.44 -27.12
C LEU A 24 25.18 -12.15 -26.55
N MET A 25 25.75 -12.20 -25.33
CA MET A 25 26.34 -11.02 -24.72
C MET A 25 27.55 -10.45 -25.47
N VAL A 26 28.35 -11.28 -26.14
CA VAL A 26 29.44 -10.76 -26.97
C VAL A 26 28.89 -10.14 -28.25
N ILE A 27 27.86 -10.75 -28.84
CA ILE A 27 27.24 -10.26 -30.08
C ILE A 27 26.54 -8.92 -29.83
N GLY A 28 25.69 -8.77 -28.82
CA GLY A 28 25.05 -7.48 -28.55
C GLY A 28 26.02 -6.41 -28.01
N LEU A 29 27.14 -6.77 -27.35
CA LEU A 29 28.17 -5.76 -27.01
C LEU A 29 28.84 -5.24 -28.28
N ALA A 30 29.10 -6.13 -29.23
CA ALA A 30 29.59 -5.75 -30.54
C ALA A 30 28.53 -4.94 -31.31
N GLY A 31 27.24 -5.29 -31.19
CA GLY A 31 26.08 -4.57 -31.73
C GLY A 31 25.96 -3.15 -31.18
N TYR A 32 26.21 -2.99 -29.89
CA TYR A 32 26.16 -1.71 -29.21
C TYR A 32 27.23 -0.74 -29.70
N PHE A 33 28.48 -1.19 -29.81
CA PHE A 33 29.61 -0.33 -30.17
C PHE A 33 29.91 -0.26 -31.67
N ALA A 34 29.48 -1.25 -32.45
CA ALA A 34 29.77 -1.35 -33.87
C ALA A 34 28.54 -1.80 -34.67
N SER A 35 28.48 -1.45 -35.95
CA SER A 35 27.50 -2.05 -36.86
C SER A 35 27.85 -3.52 -37.04
N VAL A 36 27.04 -4.40 -36.44
CA VAL A 36 27.15 -5.85 -36.62
C VAL A 36 26.54 -6.23 -37.97
N PRO A 37 27.13 -7.16 -38.73
CA PRO A 37 26.53 -7.67 -39.95
C PRO A 37 25.11 -8.20 -39.71
N ALA A 38 24.19 -7.95 -40.64
CA ALA A 38 22.78 -8.37 -40.53
C ALA A 38 22.60 -9.85 -40.19
N ASP A 39 23.52 -10.73 -40.61
CA ASP A 39 23.50 -12.15 -40.24
C ASP A 39 23.65 -12.39 -38.73
N LEU A 40 24.56 -11.66 -38.09
CA LEU A 40 24.82 -11.78 -36.66
C LEU A 40 23.73 -11.09 -35.84
N ASP A 41 23.22 -9.95 -36.33
CA ASP A 41 22.07 -9.26 -35.76
C ASP A 41 20.83 -10.19 -35.71
N TRP A 42 20.54 -10.85 -36.85
CA TRP A 42 19.46 -11.81 -36.93
C TRP A 42 19.62 -13.02 -36.01
N ILE A 43 20.86 -13.55 -35.90
CA ILE A 43 21.17 -14.64 -34.96
C ILE A 43 20.91 -14.19 -33.52
N ASP A 44 21.35 -12.99 -33.15
CA ASP A 44 21.21 -12.45 -31.80
C ASP A 44 19.74 -12.40 -31.37
N HIS A 45 18.91 -11.78 -32.21
CA HIS A 45 17.47 -11.66 -31.99
C HIS A 45 16.78 -13.04 -31.93
N THR A 46 17.08 -13.92 -32.88
CA THR A 46 16.45 -15.25 -32.96
C THR A 46 16.80 -16.12 -31.74
N VAL A 47 18.09 -16.16 -31.36
CA VAL A 47 18.54 -16.93 -30.21
C VAL A 47 18.00 -16.33 -28.91
N SER A 48 17.89 -15.00 -28.83
CA SER A 48 17.22 -14.31 -27.72
C SER A 48 15.76 -14.75 -27.61
N PHE A 49 14.96 -14.72 -28.69
CA PHE A 49 13.57 -15.18 -28.64
C PHE A 49 13.43 -16.63 -28.18
N ILE A 50 14.30 -17.54 -28.63
CA ILE A 50 14.32 -18.94 -28.19
C ILE A 50 14.62 -19.05 -26.69
N LEU A 51 15.62 -18.31 -26.22
CA LEU A 51 16.04 -18.34 -24.82
C LEU A 51 14.94 -17.79 -23.90
N PHE A 52 14.26 -16.71 -24.29
CA PHE A 52 13.14 -16.16 -23.52
C PHE A 52 11.91 -17.06 -23.55
N THR A 53 11.61 -17.67 -24.69
CA THR A 53 10.56 -18.70 -24.78
C THR A 53 10.85 -19.87 -23.83
N TYR A 54 12.12 -20.29 -23.73
CA TYR A 54 12.56 -21.29 -22.75
C TYR A 54 12.45 -20.80 -21.29
N LEU A 55 12.76 -19.53 -21.02
CA LEU A 55 12.56 -18.94 -19.70
C LEU A 55 11.08 -18.96 -19.30
N PHE A 56 10.16 -18.55 -20.18
CA PHE A 56 8.72 -18.63 -19.93
C PHE A 56 8.24 -20.05 -19.68
N TYR A 57 8.80 -21.04 -20.38
CA TYR A 57 8.54 -22.45 -20.09
C TYR A 57 8.97 -22.84 -18.66
N LYS A 58 10.07 -22.28 -18.14
CA LYS A 58 10.53 -22.48 -16.76
C LYS A 58 9.75 -21.69 -15.70
N LEU A 59 9.05 -20.62 -16.08
CA LEU A 59 8.24 -19.82 -15.16
C LEU A 59 6.95 -20.52 -14.71
N ASP A 60 6.62 -21.68 -15.30
CA ASP A 60 5.41 -22.46 -15.01
C ASP A 60 4.13 -21.61 -15.06
N ILE A 61 3.75 -21.13 -16.26
CA ILE A 61 2.59 -20.24 -16.50
C ILE A 61 1.31 -20.75 -15.81
N THR A 62 1.05 -22.07 -15.81
CA THR A 62 -0.11 -22.64 -15.12
C THR A 62 -0.08 -22.44 -13.61
N SER A 63 1.10 -22.38 -13.00
CA SER A 63 1.27 -22.08 -11.57
C SER A 63 0.80 -20.67 -11.25
N ILE A 64 1.24 -19.69 -12.05
CA ILE A 64 0.87 -18.28 -11.88
C ILE A 64 -0.64 -18.09 -12.10
N LEU A 65 -1.18 -18.69 -13.16
CA LEU A 65 -2.57 -18.51 -13.55
C LEU A 65 -3.56 -19.31 -12.70
N PHE A 66 -3.22 -20.54 -12.32
CA PHE A 66 -4.17 -21.50 -11.72
C PHE A 66 -3.73 -22.09 -10.37
N GLY A 67 -2.50 -21.82 -9.92
CA GLY A 67 -2.00 -22.28 -8.62
C GLY A 67 -1.52 -23.74 -8.62
N LYS A 68 -1.57 -24.42 -9.77
CA LYS A 68 -1.07 -25.79 -9.96
C LYS A 68 -0.16 -25.86 -11.20
N THR A 69 0.94 -26.58 -11.08
CA THR A 69 1.88 -26.80 -12.19
C THR A 69 1.39 -27.94 -13.08
N SER A 70 1.36 -27.72 -14.39
CA SER A 70 1.13 -28.78 -15.38
C SER A 70 2.09 -28.61 -16.54
N ARG A 71 3.11 -29.48 -16.60
CA ARG A 71 4.14 -29.43 -17.64
C ARG A 71 3.56 -29.55 -19.03
N PHE A 72 2.59 -30.43 -19.22
CA PHE A 72 1.92 -30.63 -20.51
C PHE A 72 1.18 -29.37 -20.97
N ALA A 73 0.38 -28.76 -20.09
CA ALA A 73 -0.32 -27.53 -20.41
C ALA A 73 0.66 -26.37 -20.67
N ASN A 74 1.72 -26.24 -19.86
CA ASN A 74 2.78 -25.25 -20.08
C ASN A 74 3.44 -25.39 -21.45
N SER A 75 3.78 -26.61 -21.88
CA SER A 75 4.35 -26.84 -23.21
C SER A 75 3.41 -26.40 -24.34
N ILE A 76 2.12 -26.74 -24.27
CA ILE A 76 1.14 -26.33 -25.29
C ILE A 76 0.94 -24.81 -25.28
N ILE A 77 0.85 -24.19 -24.10
CA ILE A 77 0.72 -22.73 -23.97
C ILE A 77 1.90 -22.03 -24.66
N ILE A 78 3.13 -22.46 -24.37
CA ILE A 78 4.35 -21.85 -24.93
C ILE A 78 4.42 -22.02 -26.46
N ILE A 79 4.13 -23.22 -26.98
CA ILE A 79 4.08 -23.45 -28.44
C ILE A 79 3.03 -22.56 -29.09
N SER A 80 1.87 -22.43 -28.45
CA SER A 80 0.77 -21.59 -28.94
C SER A 80 1.15 -20.11 -28.97
N TYR A 81 1.75 -19.60 -27.89
CA TYR A 81 2.20 -18.22 -27.79
C TYR A 81 3.31 -17.90 -28.78
N PHE A 82 4.29 -18.81 -28.93
CA PHE A 82 5.35 -18.66 -29.92
C PHE A 82 4.77 -18.64 -31.35
N SER A 83 3.73 -19.43 -31.63
CA SER A 83 3.05 -19.42 -32.93
C SER A 83 2.34 -18.10 -33.21
N LEU A 84 1.72 -17.47 -32.20
CA LEU A 84 1.11 -16.14 -32.33
C LEU A 84 2.16 -15.04 -32.56
N PHE A 85 3.31 -15.14 -31.88
CA PHE A 85 4.44 -14.21 -32.00
C PHE A 85 5.26 -14.41 -33.29
N PHE A 86 5.14 -15.58 -33.95
CA PHE A 86 5.98 -15.94 -35.09
C PHE A 86 5.89 -14.95 -36.26
N LYS A 87 4.77 -14.23 -36.39
CA LYS A 87 4.60 -13.15 -37.38
C LYS A 87 5.68 -12.06 -37.23
N ASP A 88 6.07 -11.74 -36.00
CA ASP A 88 7.01 -10.66 -35.70
C ASP A 88 8.43 -11.11 -36.04
N ILE A 89 8.76 -12.39 -35.77
CA ILE A 89 10.01 -13.03 -36.25
C ILE A 89 10.08 -13.02 -37.78
N ILE A 90 9.00 -13.34 -38.49
CA ILE A 90 8.99 -13.31 -39.95
C ILE A 90 9.15 -11.88 -40.46
N SER A 91 8.45 -10.91 -39.85
CA SER A 91 8.54 -9.49 -40.19
C SER A 91 9.96 -8.96 -40.01
N TYR A 92 10.59 -9.26 -38.88
CA TYR A 92 11.98 -8.90 -38.61
C TYR A 92 12.97 -9.65 -39.54
N THR A 93 12.71 -10.91 -39.85
CA THR A 93 13.53 -11.63 -40.85
C THR A 93 13.37 -11.01 -42.24
N SER A 94 12.18 -10.50 -42.56
CA SER A 94 11.86 -9.84 -43.83
C SER A 94 12.64 -8.57 -44.05
N SER A 95 12.74 -7.72 -43.02
CA SER A 95 13.51 -6.47 -43.09
C SER A 95 15.00 -6.74 -43.26
N ASN A 96 15.51 -7.82 -42.65
CA ASN A 96 16.94 -8.16 -42.66
C ASN A 96 17.37 -9.06 -43.83
N ALA A 97 16.46 -9.84 -44.43
CA ALA A 97 16.76 -10.83 -45.47
C ALA A 97 17.58 -10.29 -46.66
N PRO A 98 17.36 -9.07 -47.19
CA PRO A 98 18.19 -8.51 -48.26
C PRO A 98 19.66 -8.32 -47.88
N HIS A 99 19.95 -8.20 -46.58
CA HIS A 99 21.27 -7.90 -46.04
C HIS A 99 22.03 -9.14 -45.53
N LEU A 100 21.37 -10.31 -45.45
CA LEU A 100 21.98 -11.58 -45.05
C LEU A 100 22.94 -12.11 -46.13
N LYS A 101 24.22 -12.29 -45.77
CA LYS A 101 25.29 -12.78 -46.67
C LYS A 101 25.77 -14.18 -46.32
N ILE A 102 25.74 -14.56 -45.04
CA ILE A 102 26.34 -15.80 -44.53
C ILE A 102 25.27 -16.90 -44.42
N LEU A 103 24.06 -16.55 -43.98
CA LEU A 103 22.99 -17.51 -43.69
C LEU A 103 22.08 -17.76 -44.90
N THR A 104 22.65 -18.23 -46.01
CA THR A 104 21.91 -18.49 -47.26
C THR A 104 20.78 -19.52 -47.10
N PHE A 105 20.89 -20.45 -46.15
CA PHE A 105 19.80 -21.38 -45.83
C PHE A 105 18.62 -20.67 -45.15
N VAL A 106 18.88 -19.71 -44.25
CA VAL A 106 17.84 -18.90 -43.59
C VAL A 106 17.14 -18.07 -44.64
N LYS A 107 17.90 -17.46 -45.55
CA LYS A 107 17.35 -16.75 -46.70
C LYS A 107 16.44 -17.66 -47.53
N SER A 108 16.84 -18.88 -47.84
CA SER A 108 16.02 -19.83 -48.62
C SER A 108 14.75 -20.27 -47.87
N ALA A 109 14.85 -20.54 -46.57
CA ALA A 109 13.71 -20.88 -45.72
C ALA A 109 12.76 -19.67 -45.56
N TYR A 110 13.31 -18.46 -45.45
CA TYR A 110 12.56 -17.23 -45.39
C TYR A 110 11.88 -16.92 -46.73
N GLU A 111 12.56 -17.06 -47.88
CA GLU A 111 11.95 -16.91 -49.21
C GLU A 111 10.77 -17.86 -49.39
N LEU A 112 10.84 -19.06 -48.82
CA LEU A 112 9.72 -20.00 -48.77
C LEU A 112 8.57 -19.48 -47.89
N LEU A 113 8.86 -18.98 -46.69
CA LEU A 113 7.87 -18.47 -45.74
C LEU A 113 7.25 -17.12 -46.16
N SER A 114 8.01 -16.29 -46.87
CA SER A 114 7.62 -14.94 -47.34
C SER A 114 6.96 -14.94 -48.70
N ARG A 115 7.08 -16.04 -49.48
CA ARG A 115 6.35 -16.21 -50.74
C ARG A 115 4.85 -15.93 -50.59
N ASP A 116 4.30 -16.23 -49.42
CA ASP A 116 2.96 -15.82 -49.02
C ASP A 116 2.94 -15.43 -47.54
N LEU A 117 3.51 -14.26 -47.24
CA LEU A 117 3.58 -13.71 -45.88
C LEU A 117 2.20 -13.65 -45.21
N ALA A 118 1.16 -13.29 -45.97
CA ALA A 118 -0.21 -13.22 -45.49
C ALA A 118 -0.72 -14.61 -45.06
N LEU A 119 -0.53 -15.64 -45.90
CA LEU A 119 -0.91 -17.01 -45.56
C LEU A 119 -0.11 -17.54 -44.37
N THR A 120 1.19 -17.29 -44.32
CA THR A 120 2.03 -17.76 -43.19
C THR A 120 1.56 -17.14 -41.88
N ASN A 121 1.36 -15.82 -41.83
CA ASN A 121 0.82 -15.12 -40.66
C ASN A 121 -0.57 -15.62 -40.26
N LEU A 122 -1.42 -15.89 -41.26
CA LEU A 122 -2.76 -16.45 -41.04
C LEU A 122 -2.67 -17.85 -40.40
N VAL A 123 -1.83 -18.73 -40.94
CA VAL A 123 -1.67 -20.12 -40.48
C VAL A 123 -1.10 -20.16 -39.07
N THR A 124 -0.06 -19.39 -38.78
CA THR A 124 0.58 -19.36 -37.45
C THR A 124 -0.35 -18.76 -36.41
N PHE A 125 -1.12 -17.74 -36.78
CA PHE A 125 -2.18 -17.20 -35.94
C PHE A 125 -3.24 -18.26 -35.59
N TYR A 126 -3.80 -18.96 -36.57
CA TYR A 126 -4.78 -20.02 -36.33
C TYR A 126 -4.23 -21.15 -35.48
N LEU A 127 -2.98 -21.56 -35.71
CA LEU A 127 -2.32 -22.61 -34.93
C LEU A 127 -2.15 -22.20 -33.47
N GLY A 128 -1.76 -20.93 -33.23
CA GLY A 128 -1.67 -20.36 -31.90
C GLY A 128 -3.01 -20.32 -31.17
N ILE A 129 -4.05 -19.77 -31.80
CA ILE A 129 -5.39 -19.69 -31.20
C ILE A 129 -6.00 -21.07 -30.95
N PHE A 130 -5.83 -22.01 -31.89
CA PHE A 130 -6.29 -23.39 -31.73
C PHE A 130 -5.60 -24.09 -30.56
N GLY A 131 -4.29 -23.89 -30.39
CA GLY A 131 -3.55 -24.41 -29.25
C GLY A 131 -4.02 -23.85 -27.90
N ILE A 132 -4.28 -22.54 -27.81
CA ILE A 132 -4.88 -21.91 -26.62
C ILE A 132 -6.28 -22.46 -26.34
N LEU A 133 -7.08 -22.71 -27.37
CA LEU A 133 -8.42 -23.28 -27.23
C LEU A 133 -8.36 -24.72 -26.67
N LEU A 134 -7.50 -25.57 -27.25
CA LEU A 134 -7.31 -26.95 -26.79
C LEU A 134 -6.82 -27.01 -25.34
N VAL A 135 -5.82 -26.20 -24.98
CA VAL A 135 -5.29 -26.20 -23.61
C VAL A 135 -6.32 -25.63 -22.62
N SER A 136 -7.15 -24.66 -23.04
CA SER A 136 -8.25 -24.16 -22.22
C SER A 136 -9.27 -25.26 -21.89
N ILE A 137 -9.66 -26.07 -22.88
CA ILE A 137 -10.55 -27.24 -22.67
C ILE A 137 -9.90 -28.24 -21.71
N TYR A 138 -8.61 -28.52 -21.88
CA TYR A 138 -7.84 -29.41 -21.01
C TYR A 138 -7.80 -28.89 -19.56
N ILE A 139 -7.46 -27.62 -19.33
CA ILE A 139 -7.37 -27.01 -18.00
C ILE A 139 -8.73 -27.05 -17.29
N VAL A 140 -9.83 -26.76 -17.99
CA VAL A 140 -11.19 -26.82 -17.42
C VAL A 140 -11.49 -28.19 -16.81
N ARG A 141 -11.05 -29.27 -17.48
CA ARG A 141 -11.29 -30.67 -17.09
C ARG A 141 -10.28 -31.18 -16.06
N SER A 142 -9.00 -30.83 -16.22
CA SER A 142 -7.88 -31.50 -15.53
C SER A 142 -7.28 -30.69 -14.39
N ILE A 143 -7.52 -29.38 -14.33
CA ILE A 143 -6.90 -28.49 -13.34
C ILE A 143 -7.99 -27.80 -12.50
N GLU A 144 -7.89 -28.01 -11.19
CA GLU A 144 -8.63 -27.23 -10.21
C GLU A 144 -7.85 -25.96 -9.91
N ILE A 145 -8.58 -24.84 -9.86
CA ILE A 145 -8.03 -23.53 -9.53
C ILE A 145 -7.76 -23.53 -8.02
N SER A 146 -6.51 -23.37 -7.61
CA SER A 146 -6.11 -23.29 -6.20
C SER A 146 -5.58 -21.91 -5.83
N HIS A 147 -5.66 -21.58 -4.54
CA HIS A 147 -4.98 -20.42 -3.97
C HIS A 147 -3.53 -20.80 -3.63
N PRO A 148 -2.54 -19.92 -3.89
CA PRO A 148 -2.64 -18.61 -4.57
C PRO A 148 -2.59 -18.71 -6.11
N SER A 149 -3.41 -17.93 -6.83
CA SER A 149 -3.35 -17.83 -8.31
C SER A 149 -4.09 -16.61 -8.86
N LEU A 150 -3.76 -16.18 -10.09
CA LEU A 150 -4.45 -15.06 -10.75
C LEU A 150 -5.95 -15.30 -10.93
N LEU A 151 -6.33 -16.50 -11.36
CA LEU A 151 -7.74 -16.80 -11.60
C LEU A 151 -8.53 -16.85 -10.29
N TYR A 152 -7.91 -17.29 -9.19
CA TYR A 152 -8.50 -17.22 -7.86
C TYR A 152 -8.65 -15.76 -7.38
N ALA A 153 -7.66 -14.90 -7.63
CA ALA A 153 -7.72 -13.48 -7.30
C ALA A 153 -8.84 -12.74 -8.05
N LEU A 154 -9.03 -13.06 -9.33
CA LEU A 154 -10.11 -12.51 -10.15
C LEU A 154 -11.49 -13.05 -9.73
N HIS A 155 -11.57 -14.32 -9.33
CA HIS A 155 -12.84 -14.96 -9.02
C HIS A 155 -12.74 -15.95 -7.84
N GLN A 156 -13.12 -15.46 -6.65
CA GLN A 156 -13.02 -16.21 -5.39
C GLN A 156 -14.06 -17.34 -5.25
N LYS A 157 -15.22 -17.23 -5.90
CA LYS A 157 -16.29 -18.25 -5.83
C LYS A 157 -16.07 -19.32 -6.88
N GLN A 158 -16.42 -20.57 -6.60
CA GLN A 158 -16.32 -21.63 -7.63
C GLN A 158 -17.28 -21.36 -8.79
N ILE A 159 -16.76 -21.21 -10.01
CA ILE A 159 -17.57 -21.09 -11.24
C ILE A 159 -18.22 -22.44 -11.54
N LYS A 160 -19.51 -22.57 -11.23
CA LYS A 160 -20.25 -23.83 -11.45
C LYS A 160 -20.42 -24.17 -12.93
N HIS A 161 -20.57 -23.17 -13.81
CA HIS A 161 -20.79 -23.39 -15.24
C HIS A 161 -19.47 -23.65 -15.98
N ARG A 162 -19.35 -24.85 -16.57
CA ARG A 162 -18.15 -25.26 -17.34
C ARG A 162 -17.83 -24.30 -18.49
N LEU A 163 -18.85 -23.78 -19.18
CA LEU A 163 -18.66 -22.83 -20.28
C LEU A 163 -18.08 -21.49 -19.80
N ALA A 164 -18.59 -20.95 -18.69
CA ALA A 164 -18.04 -19.73 -18.10
C ALA A 164 -16.60 -19.93 -17.60
N LYS A 165 -16.31 -21.08 -16.98
CA LYS A 165 -14.94 -21.46 -16.57
C LYS A 165 -14.01 -21.55 -17.79
N PHE A 166 -14.46 -22.16 -18.87
CA PHE A 166 -13.73 -22.24 -20.14
C PHE A 166 -13.43 -20.86 -20.73
N LEU A 167 -14.45 -20.01 -20.87
CA LEU A 167 -14.29 -18.66 -21.41
C LEU A 167 -13.35 -17.81 -20.56
N LEU A 168 -13.46 -17.90 -19.23
CA LEU A 168 -12.56 -17.17 -18.34
C LEU A 168 -11.10 -17.65 -18.47
N ILE A 169 -10.86 -18.96 -18.55
CA ILE A 169 -9.51 -19.51 -18.76
C ILE A 169 -8.95 -19.10 -20.12
N PHE A 170 -9.78 -19.17 -21.17
CA PHE A 170 -9.39 -18.79 -22.52
C PHE A 170 -9.01 -17.30 -22.59
N ILE A 171 -9.83 -16.41 -22.02
CA ILE A 171 -9.54 -14.97 -21.93
C ILE A 171 -8.30 -14.71 -21.06
N ALA A 172 -8.12 -15.43 -19.95
CA ALA A 172 -6.94 -15.27 -19.09
C ALA A 172 -5.64 -15.68 -19.81
N LEU A 173 -5.66 -16.75 -20.60
CA LEU A 173 -4.51 -17.15 -21.43
C LEU A 173 -4.24 -16.14 -22.55
N LEU A 174 -5.28 -15.68 -23.26
CA LEU A 174 -5.13 -14.61 -24.25
C LEU A 174 -4.57 -13.32 -23.64
N GLY A 175 -5.08 -12.93 -22.46
CA GLY A 175 -4.57 -11.76 -21.73
C GLY A 175 -3.13 -11.94 -21.26
N PHE A 176 -2.75 -13.13 -20.79
CA PHE A 176 -1.36 -13.41 -20.42
C PHE A 176 -0.43 -13.40 -21.64
N TYR A 177 -0.85 -13.98 -22.77
CA TYR A 177 -0.14 -13.84 -24.03
C TYR A 177 0.07 -12.37 -24.37
N TYR A 178 -1.02 -11.60 -24.44
CA TYR A 178 -0.98 -10.23 -24.92
C TYR A 178 -0.21 -9.28 -24.00
N PHE A 179 -0.46 -9.30 -22.69
CA PHE A 179 0.15 -8.32 -21.76
C PHE A 179 1.50 -8.72 -21.18
N ILE A 180 1.80 -10.01 -21.15
CA ILE A 180 3.02 -10.49 -20.50
C ILE A 180 3.95 -11.06 -21.56
N PHE A 181 3.51 -12.08 -22.31
CA PHE A 181 4.40 -12.74 -23.26
C PHE A 181 4.78 -11.82 -24.44
N ASN A 182 3.80 -11.22 -25.12
CA ASN A 182 4.00 -10.36 -26.28
C ASN A 182 4.77 -9.10 -25.89
N ILE A 183 4.31 -8.36 -24.88
CA ILE A 183 5.00 -7.14 -24.40
C ILE A 183 6.42 -7.44 -23.94
N ILE A 184 6.69 -8.54 -23.22
CA ILE A 184 8.06 -8.85 -22.78
C ILE A 184 8.96 -9.22 -23.96
N LEU A 185 8.46 -9.96 -24.96
CA LEU A 185 9.26 -10.29 -26.14
C LEU A 185 9.49 -9.07 -27.04
N GLU A 186 8.48 -8.25 -27.28
CA GLU A 186 8.62 -6.96 -27.98
C GLU A 186 9.57 -6.03 -27.21
N TRP A 187 9.41 -5.91 -25.88
CA TRP A 187 10.32 -5.11 -25.06
C TRP A 187 11.76 -5.59 -25.16
N LEU A 188 11.95 -6.91 -25.16
CA LEU A 188 13.26 -7.49 -25.29
C LEU A 188 13.90 -7.13 -26.64
N GLU A 189 13.15 -7.30 -27.72
CA GLU A 189 13.56 -6.91 -29.06
C GLU A 189 14.04 -5.46 -29.11
N PHE A 190 13.32 -4.54 -28.46
CA PHE A 190 13.62 -3.11 -28.61
C PHE A 190 14.55 -2.49 -27.56
N VAL A 191 14.60 -3.04 -26.34
CA VAL A 191 15.29 -2.40 -25.19
C VAL A 191 16.47 -3.22 -24.66
N MET A 192 16.50 -4.53 -24.89
CA MET A 192 17.52 -5.41 -24.29
C MET A 192 18.76 -5.65 -25.13
N ASP A 193 18.70 -5.39 -26.44
CA ASP A 193 19.74 -5.71 -27.42
C ASP A 193 21.13 -5.15 -27.04
N ASP A 194 21.16 -4.01 -26.37
CA ASP A 194 22.41 -3.28 -26.11
C ASP A 194 22.75 -3.12 -24.60
N PRO A 195 21.82 -2.71 -23.72
CA PRO A 195 22.13 -2.41 -22.31
C PRO A 195 22.09 -3.63 -21.37
N ILE A 196 21.24 -4.63 -21.63
CA ILE A 196 21.21 -5.86 -20.82
C ILE A 196 22.27 -6.85 -21.29
N ILE A 197 22.75 -6.72 -22.52
CA ILE A 197 23.98 -7.36 -22.92
C ILE A 197 25.21 -6.72 -22.27
N ALA A 198 25.26 -5.40 -22.06
CA ALA A 198 26.29 -4.78 -21.22
C ALA A 198 26.20 -5.20 -19.74
N THR A 199 24.99 -5.22 -19.17
CA THR A 199 24.72 -5.66 -17.78
C THR A 199 24.97 -7.16 -17.61
N GLY A 200 24.66 -7.90 -18.66
CA GLY A 200 24.85 -9.32 -18.82
C GLY A 200 26.32 -9.69 -18.99
N ALA A 201 27.10 -8.94 -19.76
CA ALA A 201 28.54 -9.11 -19.90
C ALA A 201 29.23 -8.82 -18.57
N ILE A 202 28.76 -7.83 -17.80
CA ILE A 202 29.18 -7.64 -16.40
C ILE A 202 28.80 -8.87 -15.55
N PHE A 203 27.63 -9.49 -15.79
CA PHE A 203 27.18 -10.74 -15.15
C PHE A 203 27.95 -12.00 -15.64
N PHE A 204 28.49 -12.01 -16.86
CA PHE A 204 29.23 -13.12 -17.44
C PHE A 204 30.72 -13.05 -17.06
N ILE A 205 31.30 -11.85 -17.06
CA ILE A 205 32.57 -11.51 -16.38
C ILE A 205 32.47 -11.86 -14.88
N TYR A 206 31.32 -11.60 -14.24
CA TYR A 206 30.98 -12.06 -12.89
C TYR A 206 30.98 -13.59 -12.74
N LYS A 207 30.54 -14.35 -13.74
CA LYS A 207 30.52 -15.83 -13.67
C LYS A 207 31.91 -16.44 -13.88
N ILE A 208 32.76 -15.82 -14.72
CA ILE A 208 34.19 -16.14 -14.82
C ILE A 208 34.93 -15.80 -13.51
N ALA A 209 34.57 -14.71 -12.84
CA ALA A 209 35.05 -14.37 -11.50
C ALA A 209 34.46 -15.29 -10.39
N LYS A 210 33.44 -16.10 -10.72
CA LYS A 210 32.71 -17.03 -9.85
C LYS A 210 33.33 -18.43 -9.84
N HIS A 211 34.66 -18.47 -9.73
CA HIS A 211 35.32 -19.38 -8.81
C HIS A 211 34.96 -18.94 -7.39
N ARG A 212 33.85 -19.52 -6.92
CA ARG A 212 32.73 -18.90 -6.21
C ARG A 212 32.91 -18.74 -4.68
N GLU A 213 34.09 -19.04 -4.12
CA GLU A 213 34.27 -19.13 -2.65
C GLU A 213 34.75 -17.83 -1.97
N LYS A 214 35.15 -16.80 -2.72
CA LYS A 214 35.84 -15.61 -2.15
C LYS A 214 35.05 -14.30 -2.07
N PHE A 215 33.81 -14.22 -2.56
CA PHE A 215 33.09 -12.94 -2.59
C PHE A 215 31.96 -12.85 -1.56
N HIS A 216 32.13 -11.88 -0.64
CA HIS A 216 31.17 -11.53 0.39
C HIS A 216 29.85 -10.95 -0.18
N PRO A 217 28.71 -11.12 0.52
CA PRO A 217 27.39 -10.55 0.16
C PRO A 217 27.33 -9.00 0.06
N GLY A 218 28.45 -8.30 0.29
CA GLY A 218 28.56 -6.85 0.13
C GLY A 218 28.64 -6.36 -1.32
N ASN A 219 29.03 -7.22 -2.28
CA ASN A 219 29.31 -6.81 -3.66
C ASN A 219 28.05 -6.41 -4.43
N PHE A 220 28.17 -5.32 -5.20
CA PHE A 220 27.11 -4.70 -6.00
C PHE A 220 26.38 -5.68 -6.94
N VAL A 221 27.12 -6.59 -7.59
CA VAL A 221 26.56 -7.55 -8.56
C VAL A 221 25.68 -8.61 -7.89
N PHE A 222 26.04 -9.08 -6.70
CA PHE A 222 25.17 -9.99 -5.93
C PHE A 222 23.86 -9.28 -5.56
N LYS A 223 23.94 -8.01 -5.15
CA LYS A 223 22.77 -7.19 -4.85
C LYS A 223 21.86 -6.99 -6.06
N ILE A 224 22.38 -6.88 -7.29
CA ILE A 224 21.56 -6.77 -8.50
C ILE A 224 20.82 -8.07 -8.82
N GLY A 225 21.52 -9.22 -8.77
CA GLY A 225 20.89 -10.52 -9.06
C GLY A 225 19.82 -10.90 -8.03
N ASP A 226 20.11 -10.67 -6.75
CA ASP A 226 19.16 -10.84 -5.66
C ASP A 226 17.98 -9.86 -5.78
N PHE A 227 18.26 -8.60 -6.15
CA PHE A 227 17.22 -7.59 -6.41
C PHE A 227 16.27 -8.01 -7.54
N SER A 228 16.78 -8.49 -8.68
CA SER A 228 15.94 -8.94 -9.80
C SER A 228 15.05 -10.13 -9.41
N THR A 229 15.62 -11.13 -8.75
CA THR A 229 14.87 -12.32 -8.30
C THR A 229 13.81 -11.96 -7.24
N ASN A 230 14.16 -11.07 -6.31
CA ASN A 230 13.24 -10.59 -5.28
C ASN A 230 12.14 -9.71 -5.86
N ILE A 231 12.44 -8.86 -6.85
CA ILE A 231 11.42 -8.07 -7.53
C ILE A 231 10.50 -8.99 -8.31
N TYR A 232 11.04 -9.93 -9.09
CA TYR A 232 10.25 -10.84 -9.90
C TYR A 232 9.28 -11.67 -9.05
N SER A 233 9.78 -12.35 -8.01
CA SER A 233 8.93 -13.17 -7.13
C SER A 233 7.85 -12.36 -6.42
N LYS A 234 8.19 -11.15 -5.93
CA LYS A 234 7.21 -10.23 -5.35
C LYS A 234 6.20 -9.73 -6.38
N PHE A 235 6.65 -9.39 -7.58
CA PHE A 235 5.78 -8.91 -8.65
C PHE A 235 4.76 -9.97 -9.06
N VAL A 236 5.22 -11.22 -9.26
CA VAL A 236 4.33 -12.37 -9.50
C VAL A 236 3.34 -12.56 -8.36
N SER A 237 3.78 -12.41 -7.11
CA SER A 237 2.89 -12.53 -5.95
C SER A 237 1.78 -11.48 -5.91
N LEU A 238 1.93 -10.32 -6.59
CA LEU A 238 0.86 -9.32 -6.67
C LEU A 238 -0.36 -9.83 -7.45
N PHE A 239 -0.15 -10.74 -8.41
CA PHE A 239 -1.24 -11.33 -9.20
C PHE A 239 -2.03 -12.39 -8.41
N HIS A 240 -1.48 -12.87 -7.30
CA HIS A 240 -2.10 -13.95 -6.52
C HIS A 240 -3.22 -13.49 -5.58
N TYR A 241 -3.29 -12.19 -5.29
CA TYR A 241 -4.26 -11.64 -4.34
C TYR A 241 -5.08 -10.51 -4.96
N LYS A 242 -6.38 -10.52 -4.70
CA LYS A 242 -7.31 -9.51 -5.20
C LYS A 242 -6.95 -8.08 -4.79
N LYS A 243 -6.42 -7.91 -3.56
CA LYS A 243 -6.03 -6.60 -3.02
C LYS A 243 -4.81 -6.00 -3.73
N THR A 244 -3.87 -6.84 -4.18
CA THR A 244 -2.62 -6.38 -4.83
C THR A 244 -2.68 -6.38 -6.35
N LEU A 245 -3.74 -6.96 -6.93
CA LEU A 245 -3.94 -7.02 -8.37
C LEU A 245 -3.94 -5.64 -9.07
N PRO A 246 -4.54 -4.57 -8.52
CA PRO A 246 -4.44 -3.23 -9.12
C PRO A 246 -3.00 -2.72 -9.23
N LEU A 247 -2.18 -3.00 -8.21
CA LEU A 247 -0.76 -2.68 -8.22
C LEU A 247 0.03 -3.52 -9.24
N ALA A 248 -0.37 -4.78 -9.45
CA ALA A 248 0.22 -5.65 -10.47
C ALA A 248 -0.06 -5.15 -11.90
N ILE A 249 -1.32 -4.84 -12.20
CA ILE A 249 -1.77 -4.36 -13.51
C ILE A 249 -1.14 -2.99 -13.83
N SER A 250 -1.15 -2.06 -12.86
CA SER A 250 -0.46 -0.77 -13.03
C SER A 250 1.04 -0.93 -13.22
N GLY A 251 1.66 -1.93 -12.60
CA GLY A 251 3.08 -2.23 -12.79
C GLY A 251 3.41 -2.70 -14.19
N LEU A 252 2.59 -3.57 -14.78
CA LEU A 252 2.72 -3.96 -16.19
C LEU A 252 2.55 -2.75 -17.13
N LEU A 253 1.57 -1.88 -16.86
CA LEU A 253 1.32 -0.68 -17.66
C LEU A 253 2.52 0.29 -17.62
N ILE A 254 3.13 0.45 -16.44
CA ILE A 254 4.30 1.30 -16.25
C ILE A 254 5.55 0.69 -16.86
N LEU A 255 5.68 -0.65 -16.83
CA LEU A 255 6.75 -1.35 -17.52
C LEU A 255 6.71 -1.11 -19.03
N HIS A 256 5.51 -1.07 -19.61
CA HIS A 256 5.29 -0.70 -21.02
C HIS A 256 5.60 0.78 -21.30
N ALA A 257 5.41 1.69 -20.34
CA ALA A 257 5.89 3.07 -20.52
C ALA A 257 7.42 3.16 -20.48
N LEU A 258 8.04 2.31 -19.65
CA LEU A 258 9.48 2.23 -19.50
C LEU A 258 10.15 1.61 -20.74
N SER A 259 9.46 0.70 -21.44
CA SER A 259 9.93 0.18 -22.73
C SER A 259 10.09 1.29 -23.74
N ASP A 260 9.05 2.08 -23.93
CA ASP A 260 9.03 3.18 -24.89
C ASP A 260 10.02 4.26 -24.49
N LEU A 261 10.17 4.54 -23.18
CA LEU A 261 11.24 5.41 -22.70
C LEU A 261 12.62 4.89 -23.15
N GLY A 262 12.87 3.59 -23.05
CA GLY A 262 14.11 2.97 -23.53
C GLY A 262 14.34 3.24 -25.00
N VAL A 263 13.34 2.98 -25.85
CA VAL A 263 13.42 3.16 -27.31
C VAL A 263 13.62 4.63 -27.69
N PHE A 264 12.77 5.52 -27.18
CA PHE A 264 12.78 6.93 -27.55
C PHE A 264 13.93 7.69 -26.88
N ALA A 265 14.13 7.56 -25.57
CA ALA A 265 15.21 8.30 -24.92
C ALA A 265 16.57 7.84 -25.42
N TYR A 266 16.76 6.54 -25.70
CA TYR A 266 18.01 6.08 -26.30
C TYR A 266 18.23 6.74 -27.66
N SER A 267 17.30 6.59 -28.58
CA SER A 267 17.49 7.06 -29.96
C SER A 267 17.53 8.59 -30.08
N LEU A 268 16.87 9.31 -29.16
CA LEU A 268 16.89 10.78 -29.13
C LEU A 268 18.18 11.34 -28.51
N ILE A 269 18.80 10.62 -27.57
CA ILE A 269 20.01 11.06 -26.85
C ILE A 269 21.28 10.56 -27.57
N PHE A 270 21.28 9.30 -28.00
CA PHE A 270 22.40 8.66 -28.66
C PHE A 270 22.18 8.70 -30.18
N LEU A 271 23.19 9.13 -30.93
CA LEU A 271 23.16 9.39 -32.38
C LEU A 271 22.90 8.16 -33.28
N LYS A 272 22.44 7.03 -32.74
CA LYS A 272 22.25 5.78 -33.48
C LYS A 272 20.75 5.57 -33.70
N ASP A 273 20.37 5.45 -34.97
CA ASP A 273 19.02 5.06 -35.34
C ASP A 273 18.79 3.62 -34.84
N ASN A 274 17.83 3.44 -33.93
CA ASN A 274 17.34 2.11 -33.58
C ASN A 274 16.48 1.59 -34.76
N PHE A 275 16.38 0.27 -34.91
CA PHE A 275 15.52 -0.39 -35.91
C PHE A 275 14.09 0.17 -35.90
N TYR A 276 13.57 0.52 -34.72
CA TYR A 276 12.29 1.19 -34.58
C TYR A 276 12.21 2.54 -35.33
N LEU A 277 13.25 3.38 -35.23
CA LEU A 277 13.32 4.64 -35.98
C LEU A 277 13.55 4.41 -37.47
N GLU A 278 14.23 3.34 -37.84
CA GLU A 278 14.37 2.93 -39.24
C GLU A 278 13.01 2.56 -39.84
N PHE A 279 12.06 2.04 -39.04
CA PHE A 279 10.69 1.80 -39.51
C PHE A 279 9.90 3.11 -39.69
N LEU A 280 10.19 4.13 -38.88
CA LEU A 280 9.56 5.46 -38.96
C LEU A 280 10.21 6.38 -40.03
N ARG A 281 11.42 6.03 -40.48
CA ARG A 281 12.20 6.36 -41.70
C ARG A 281 12.29 7.80 -42.25
N TYR A 282 11.47 8.78 -41.82
CA TYR A 282 11.42 10.07 -42.52
C TYR A 282 11.42 11.34 -41.67
N GLU A 283 11.24 11.29 -40.35
CA GLU A 283 11.09 12.53 -39.56
C GLU A 283 11.87 12.61 -38.24
N HIS A 284 12.67 11.59 -37.89
CA HIS A 284 13.44 11.62 -36.66
C HIS A 284 14.85 12.18 -36.88
N ALA A 285 15.18 13.20 -36.10
CA ALA A 285 16.55 13.67 -35.92
C ALA A 285 16.89 13.63 -34.42
N PRO A 286 18.04 13.08 -34.02
CA PRO A 286 18.45 13.07 -32.63
C PRO A 286 18.67 14.51 -32.14
N PHE A 287 18.50 14.76 -30.84
CA PHE A 287 18.61 16.10 -30.25
C PHE A 287 19.94 16.78 -30.58
N LEU A 288 21.04 16.01 -30.62
CA LEU A 288 22.35 16.54 -30.94
C LEU A 288 22.46 17.03 -32.40
N LYS A 289 21.81 16.34 -33.35
CA LYS A 289 21.76 16.78 -34.75
C LYS A 289 20.95 18.06 -34.88
N LEU A 290 19.75 18.11 -34.29
CA LEU A 290 18.91 19.29 -34.26
C LEU A 290 19.60 20.49 -33.61
N PHE A 291 20.35 20.26 -32.52
CA PHE A 291 21.18 21.27 -31.89
C PHE A 291 22.25 21.82 -32.83
N ILE A 292 23.01 20.95 -33.52
CA ILE A 292 24.05 21.37 -34.46
C ILE A 292 23.45 22.22 -35.59
N ASP A 293 22.28 21.83 -36.09
CA ASP A 293 21.61 22.56 -37.17
C ASP A 293 21.03 23.90 -36.70
N ASP A 294 20.45 23.96 -35.50
CA ASP A 294 19.97 25.22 -34.92
C ASP A 294 21.12 26.18 -34.56
N VAL A 295 22.25 25.67 -34.06
CA VAL A 295 23.44 26.48 -33.72
C VAL A 295 23.99 27.21 -34.94
N LYS A 296 24.00 26.57 -36.12
CA LYS A 296 24.47 27.21 -37.37
C LYS A 296 23.66 28.46 -37.72
N ASN A 297 22.39 28.49 -37.33
CA ASN A 297 21.46 29.58 -37.61
C ASN A 297 21.37 30.62 -36.47
N MET A 298 22.24 30.53 -35.45
CA MET A 298 22.24 31.42 -34.30
C MET A 298 23.58 32.14 -34.09
N PRO A 299 23.56 33.34 -33.46
CA PRO A 299 24.78 33.99 -33.00
C PRO A 299 25.45 33.17 -31.88
N SER A 300 26.78 33.23 -31.82
CA SER A 300 27.61 32.42 -30.90
C SER A 300 27.23 32.53 -29.42
N PHE A 301 26.77 33.71 -28.97
CA PHE A 301 26.35 33.90 -27.56
C PHE A 301 25.11 33.07 -27.18
N ALA A 302 24.28 32.65 -28.15
CA ALA A 302 23.07 31.86 -27.91
C ALA A 302 23.33 30.34 -27.92
N ALA A 303 24.51 29.89 -28.35
CA ALA A 303 24.83 28.47 -28.49
C ALA A 303 24.79 27.71 -27.16
N ILE A 304 25.37 28.27 -26.08
CA ILE A 304 25.34 27.63 -24.75
C ILE A 304 23.92 27.59 -24.17
N PRO A 305 23.14 28.69 -24.15
CA PRO A 305 21.73 28.66 -23.75
C PRO A 305 20.90 27.66 -24.55
N LEU A 306 21.12 27.57 -25.87
CA LEU A 306 20.45 26.61 -26.73
C LEU A 306 20.76 25.17 -26.32
N LEU A 307 22.03 24.84 -26.09
CA LEU A 307 22.45 23.52 -25.61
C LEU A 307 21.76 23.19 -24.27
N ILE A 308 21.68 24.15 -23.34
CA ILE A 308 21.01 23.97 -22.06
C ILE A 308 19.52 23.66 -22.26
N VAL A 309 18.82 24.37 -23.14
CA VAL A 309 17.38 24.13 -23.39
C VAL A 309 17.15 22.76 -24.03
N TYR A 310 18.02 22.32 -24.95
CA TYR A 310 17.99 20.96 -25.50
C TYR A 310 18.19 19.89 -24.41
N LEU A 311 19.22 20.05 -23.57
CA LEU A 311 19.49 19.12 -22.47
C LEU A 311 18.34 19.08 -21.45
N LEU A 312 17.75 20.22 -21.12
CA LEU A 312 16.59 20.30 -20.22
C LEU A 312 15.34 19.67 -20.84
N ASN A 313 15.13 19.80 -22.15
CA ASN A 313 14.04 19.12 -22.86
C ASN A 313 14.22 17.60 -22.85
N ALA A 314 15.40 17.10 -23.22
CA ALA A 314 15.72 15.67 -23.14
C ALA A 314 15.56 15.14 -21.70
N LEU A 315 16.00 15.92 -20.71
CA LEU A 315 15.82 15.58 -19.30
C LEU A 315 14.34 15.57 -18.89
N SER A 316 13.51 16.48 -19.41
CA SER A 316 12.07 16.52 -19.10
C SER A 316 11.36 15.25 -19.60
N LEU A 317 11.71 14.78 -20.79
CA LEU A 317 11.17 13.56 -21.37
C LEU A 317 11.48 12.36 -20.45
N VAL A 318 12.75 12.21 -20.08
CA VAL A 318 13.19 11.13 -19.18
C VAL A 318 12.53 11.24 -17.81
N ILE A 319 12.50 12.43 -17.21
CA ILE A 319 11.92 12.64 -15.87
C ILE A 319 10.41 12.36 -15.87
N PHE A 320 9.65 12.89 -16.82
CA PHE A 320 8.20 12.73 -16.81
C PHE A 320 7.76 11.29 -17.04
N LEU A 321 8.47 10.53 -17.89
CA LEU A 321 8.23 9.09 -18.06
C LEU A 321 8.70 8.27 -16.85
N LEU A 322 9.75 8.70 -16.13
CA LEU A 322 10.22 8.01 -14.92
C LEU A 322 9.38 8.31 -13.66
N ILE A 323 8.65 9.42 -13.58
CA ILE A 323 7.86 9.73 -12.38
C ILE A 323 6.83 8.63 -12.05
N PRO A 324 5.99 8.14 -12.99
CA PRO A 324 5.12 6.99 -12.75
C PRO A 324 5.87 5.76 -12.23
N VAL A 325 7.04 5.46 -12.82
CA VAL A 325 7.91 4.35 -12.40
C VAL A 325 8.37 4.52 -10.96
N ILE A 326 8.89 5.70 -10.60
CA ILE A 326 9.37 5.97 -9.25
C ILE A 326 8.23 5.92 -8.24
N VAL A 327 7.05 6.43 -8.61
CA VAL A 327 5.85 6.37 -7.75
C VAL A 327 5.45 4.91 -7.52
N TRP A 328 5.33 4.13 -8.58
CA TRP A 328 4.96 2.72 -8.50
C TRP A 328 5.98 1.87 -7.75
N VAL A 329 7.28 2.03 -8.01
CA VAL A 329 8.33 1.28 -7.28
C VAL A 329 8.28 1.57 -5.78
N ASN A 330 8.00 2.81 -5.38
CA ASN A 330 7.86 3.14 -3.97
C ASN A 330 6.58 2.56 -3.36
N LEU A 331 5.46 2.52 -4.09
CA LEU A 331 4.24 1.81 -3.66
C LEU A 331 4.52 0.31 -3.49
N PHE A 332 5.14 -0.30 -4.50
CA PHE A 332 5.53 -1.71 -4.52
C PHE A 332 6.50 -2.09 -3.39
N LEU A 333 7.47 -1.24 -3.10
CA LEU A 333 8.42 -1.44 -2.01
C LEU A 333 7.87 -0.96 -0.65
N GLN A 334 6.65 -0.44 -0.59
CA GLN A 334 6.04 0.19 0.59
C GLN A 334 6.95 1.24 1.25
N LYS A 335 7.68 2.01 0.43
CA LYS A 335 8.62 3.04 0.88
C LYS A 335 7.98 4.41 0.89
N LYS A 336 8.48 5.27 1.79
CA LYS A 336 8.13 6.69 1.77
C LYS A 336 8.72 7.33 0.52
N LEU A 337 7.81 7.64 -0.41
CA LEU A 337 7.95 8.58 -1.50
C LEU A 337 8.68 9.87 -1.07
N HIS A 338 9.95 10.02 -1.45
CA HIS A 338 10.79 11.17 -1.15
C HIS A 338 11.70 11.55 -2.32
N PHE A 339 11.59 12.78 -2.82
CA PHE A 339 12.61 13.37 -3.70
C PHE A 339 13.62 14.18 -2.90
N ASN A 340 14.88 14.15 -3.33
CA ASN A 340 15.89 15.08 -2.83
C ASN A 340 15.68 16.47 -3.47
N ARG A 341 16.24 17.53 -2.88
CA ARG A 341 16.04 18.91 -3.36
C ARG A 341 16.63 19.14 -4.75
N ILE A 342 17.74 18.46 -5.04
CA ILE A 342 18.43 18.52 -6.34
C ILE A 342 17.53 17.95 -7.45
N PHE A 343 16.82 16.86 -7.18
CA PHE A 343 15.90 16.26 -8.14
C PHE A 343 14.71 17.19 -8.42
N LEU A 344 14.16 17.86 -7.40
CA LEU A 344 13.14 18.90 -7.61
C LEU A 344 13.67 20.05 -8.49
N PHE A 345 14.91 20.53 -8.28
CA PHE A 345 15.52 21.53 -9.16
C PHE A 345 15.45 21.12 -10.64
N PHE A 346 15.85 19.88 -10.95
CA PHE A 346 15.86 19.37 -12.32
C PHE A 346 14.47 19.13 -12.88
N ILE A 347 13.52 18.59 -12.09
CA ILE A 347 12.12 18.43 -12.51
C ILE A 347 11.55 19.77 -12.97
N TYR A 348 11.66 20.81 -12.13
CA TYR A 348 11.04 22.09 -12.44
C TYR A 348 11.78 22.89 -13.53
N SER A 349 13.12 22.81 -13.59
CA SER A 349 13.88 23.43 -14.69
C SER A 349 13.53 22.79 -16.03
N SER A 350 13.49 21.46 -16.08
CA SER A 350 13.17 20.72 -17.31
C SER A 350 11.72 20.91 -17.75
N ALA A 351 10.77 20.91 -16.80
CA ALA A 351 9.37 21.20 -17.06
C ALA A 351 9.16 22.60 -17.65
N VAL A 352 9.79 23.63 -17.09
CA VAL A 352 9.66 25.01 -17.59
C VAL A 352 10.30 25.17 -18.96
N ALA A 353 11.47 24.57 -19.19
CA ALA A 353 12.11 24.57 -20.50
C ALA A 353 11.20 23.95 -21.57
N TYR A 354 10.61 22.78 -21.28
CA TYR A 354 9.67 22.10 -22.17
C TYR A 354 8.39 22.91 -22.42
N MET A 355 7.77 23.46 -21.38
CA MET A 355 6.53 24.24 -21.54
C MET A 355 6.74 25.52 -22.36
N LEU A 356 7.88 26.18 -22.22
CA LEU A 356 8.17 27.42 -22.92
C LEU A 356 8.69 27.19 -24.34
N LEU A 357 9.50 26.15 -24.55
CA LEU A 357 10.11 25.82 -25.83
C LEU A 357 10.24 24.29 -25.96
N PRO A 358 9.17 23.59 -26.40
CA PRO A 358 9.12 22.14 -26.44
C PRO A 358 10.07 21.61 -27.53
N GLY A 359 11.06 20.83 -27.11
CA GLY A 359 12.00 20.16 -28.01
C GLY A 359 11.50 18.81 -28.53
N TYR A 360 10.34 18.35 -28.09
CA TYR A 360 9.72 17.12 -28.59
C TYR A 360 8.20 17.22 -28.57
N LEU A 361 7.56 16.43 -29.43
CA LEU A 361 6.13 16.27 -29.52
C LEU A 361 5.77 14.80 -29.35
N ILE A 362 4.63 14.55 -28.70
CA ILE A 362 4.04 13.22 -28.54
C ILE A 362 2.87 13.14 -29.51
N GLU A 363 2.96 12.27 -30.50
CA GLU A 363 1.95 12.10 -31.54
C GLU A 363 1.54 10.62 -31.64
N PRO A 364 0.27 10.29 -31.92
CA PRO A 364 -0.09 8.93 -32.25
C PRO A 364 0.50 8.55 -33.62
N ILE A 365 1.07 7.35 -33.73
CA ILE A 365 1.72 6.86 -34.97
C ILE A 365 0.73 6.86 -36.15
N SER A 366 -0.56 6.64 -35.88
CA SER A 366 -1.62 6.66 -36.90
C SER A 366 -1.69 7.98 -37.69
N ARG A 367 -1.21 9.11 -37.14
CA ARG A 367 -1.17 10.40 -37.84
C ARG A 367 0.02 10.56 -38.76
N LEU A 368 1.16 9.93 -38.47
CA LEU A 368 2.37 10.01 -39.29
C LEU A 368 2.19 9.28 -40.63
N SER A 369 1.50 8.14 -40.59
CA SER A 369 1.12 7.36 -41.78
C SER A 369 0.34 8.17 -42.84
N ILE A 370 -0.31 9.28 -42.45
CA ILE A 370 -1.10 10.12 -43.37
C ILE A 370 -0.22 11.14 -44.12
N LYS A 371 0.91 11.58 -43.55
CA LYS A 371 1.74 12.67 -44.12
C LYS A 371 2.83 12.20 -45.08
N GLY A 372 3.35 10.99 -44.88
CA GLY A 372 4.44 10.44 -45.67
C GLY A 372 4.02 9.19 -46.43
N ALA A 373 3.64 9.38 -47.69
CA ALA A 373 3.72 8.39 -48.78
C ALA A 373 2.67 7.25 -48.88
N VAL A 374 2.15 7.15 -50.11
CA VAL A 374 1.57 5.98 -50.80
C VAL A 374 0.29 5.40 -50.19
N ILE A 375 -0.83 5.87 -50.76
CA ILE A 375 -2.15 5.24 -50.73
C ILE A 375 -1.98 3.81 -51.29
N GLY A 376 -1.81 2.80 -50.43
CA GLY A 376 -1.63 1.44 -50.93
C GLY A 376 -1.53 0.38 -49.85
N GLU A 377 -0.49 0.42 -49.03
CA GLU A 377 -0.12 -0.78 -48.26
C GLU A 377 0.21 -0.40 -46.80
N ASP A 378 -0.64 -0.95 -45.92
CA ASP A 378 -0.40 -1.31 -44.52
C ASP A 378 -0.40 -0.23 -43.42
N LYS A 379 -1.61 0.04 -42.90
CA LYS A 379 -1.84 0.57 -41.53
C LYS A 379 -1.47 -0.48 -40.46
N SER A 380 -0.24 -0.99 -40.47
CA SER A 380 0.15 -2.15 -39.65
C SER A 380 0.69 -1.83 -38.26
N ILE A 381 0.91 -0.55 -37.93
CA ILE A 381 1.58 -0.15 -36.69
C ILE A 381 0.65 0.68 -35.81
N SER A 382 0.61 0.32 -34.53
CA SER A 382 -0.03 1.09 -33.47
C SER A 382 0.99 1.51 -32.42
N GLY A 383 0.87 2.73 -31.90
CA GLY A 383 1.68 3.18 -30.78
C GLY A 383 1.74 4.69 -30.66
N VAL A 384 2.69 5.17 -29.88
CA VAL A 384 3.00 6.60 -29.71
C VAL A 384 4.37 6.84 -30.30
N ASP A 385 4.51 7.94 -31.03
CA ASP A 385 5.79 8.46 -31.43
C ASP A 385 6.17 9.69 -30.61
N ILE A 386 7.45 9.78 -30.25
CA ILE A 386 8.05 10.93 -29.57
C ILE A 386 9.08 11.54 -30.51
N ARG A 387 8.62 12.48 -31.33
CA ARG A 387 9.45 13.17 -32.32
C ARG A 387 10.17 14.35 -31.69
N ALA A 388 11.50 14.39 -31.77
CA ALA A 388 12.25 15.60 -31.45
C ALA A 388 12.05 16.65 -32.54
N VAL A 389 11.92 17.90 -32.13
CA VAL A 389 11.63 19.04 -33.01
C VAL A 389 12.70 20.10 -32.80
N SER A 390 13.11 20.77 -33.88
CA SER A 390 13.99 21.94 -33.79
C SER A 390 13.37 22.97 -32.85
N LEU A 391 14.13 23.44 -31.87
CA LEU A 391 13.67 24.47 -30.94
C LEU A 391 13.36 25.78 -31.69
N LEU A 392 14.01 26.04 -32.83
CA LEU A 392 13.74 27.18 -33.69
C LEU A 392 12.45 27.09 -34.50
N GLU A 393 11.96 25.88 -34.75
CA GLU A 393 10.74 25.61 -35.51
C GLU A 393 9.53 25.34 -34.60
N SER A 394 9.78 24.97 -33.34
CA SER A 394 8.73 24.71 -32.35
C SER A 394 7.81 25.92 -32.15
N GLY A 395 6.50 25.70 -32.07
CA GLY A 395 5.52 26.76 -31.84
C GLY A 395 5.56 27.30 -30.41
N SER A 396 6.54 28.14 -30.08
CA SER A 396 6.65 28.76 -28.75
C SER A 396 5.74 29.97 -28.60
N ILE A 397 5.03 30.04 -27.46
CA ILE A 397 4.27 31.22 -27.03
C ILE A 397 5.18 32.47 -26.95
N LEU A 398 6.48 32.29 -26.68
CA LEU A 398 7.44 33.37 -26.53
C LEU A 398 7.82 34.07 -27.83
N TYR A 399 7.58 33.45 -28.99
CA TYR A 399 7.83 34.13 -30.27
C TYR A 399 6.88 35.30 -30.52
N ASN A 400 5.73 35.33 -29.83
CA ASN A 400 4.86 36.50 -29.83
C ASN A 400 5.39 37.63 -28.93
N LEU A 401 6.25 37.30 -27.96
CA LEU A 401 6.80 38.26 -26.98
C LEU A 401 8.20 38.77 -27.38
N PHE A 402 9.00 37.95 -28.05
CA PHE A 402 10.35 38.28 -28.48
C PHE A 402 10.48 38.15 -30.00
N PRO A 403 10.69 39.25 -30.74
CA PRO A 403 10.83 39.20 -32.19
C PRO A 403 12.10 38.47 -32.66
N ASN A 404 13.10 38.34 -31.79
CA ASN A 404 14.35 37.62 -32.08
C ASN A 404 14.36 36.26 -31.37
N LYS A 405 14.41 35.17 -32.16
CA LYS A 405 14.43 33.79 -31.65
C LYS A 405 15.60 33.50 -30.71
N SER A 406 16.77 34.11 -30.95
CA SER A 406 17.95 33.93 -30.07
C SER A 406 17.73 34.51 -28.67
N ILE A 407 17.05 35.67 -28.58
CA ILE A 407 16.69 36.28 -27.29
C ILE A 407 15.68 35.41 -26.55
N ALA A 408 14.70 34.84 -27.28
CA ALA A 408 13.74 33.91 -26.70
C ALA A 408 14.44 32.69 -26.07
N VAL A 409 15.39 32.05 -26.78
CA VAL A 409 16.15 30.90 -26.26
C VAL A 409 16.95 31.26 -25.01
N VAL A 410 17.68 32.38 -25.02
CA VAL A 410 18.42 32.87 -23.85
C VAL A 410 17.47 33.10 -22.66
N SER A 411 16.32 33.72 -22.91
CA SER A 411 15.30 33.98 -21.89
C SER A 411 14.74 32.69 -21.31
N VAL A 412 14.44 31.68 -22.15
CA VAL A 412 13.94 30.36 -21.69
C VAL A 412 14.98 29.67 -20.82
N SER A 413 16.24 29.63 -21.26
CA SER A 413 17.34 29.01 -20.52
C SER A 413 17.50 29.60 -19.12
N LEU A 414 17.56 30.94 -19.03
CA LEU A 414 17.69 31.65 -17.75
C LEU A 414 16.45 31.47 -16.87
N THR A 415 15.24 31.55 -17.45
CA THR A 415 13.99 31.40 -16.71
C THR A 415 13.84 29.99 -16.14
N ALA A 416 14.16 28.96 -16.91
CA ALA A 416 14.10 27.57 -16.49
C ALA A 416 15.04 27.29 -15.31
N LEU A 417 16.31 27.70 -15.42
CA LEU A 417 17.31 27.52 -14.35
C LEU A 417 16.97 28.34 -13.10
N PHE A 418 16.51 29.59 -13.28
CA PHE A 418 16.07 30.44 -12.18
C PHE A 418 14.89 29.82 -11.44
N PHE A 419 13.88 29.33 -12.16
CA PHE A 419 12.72 28.69 -11.55
C PHE A 419 13.10 27.42 -10.77
N GLY A 420 13.96 26.57 -11.34
CA GLY A 420 14.53 25.43 -10.63
C GLY A 420 15.25 25.85 -9.35
N LEU A 421 16.06 26.92 -9.39
CA LEU A 421 16.81 27.43 -8.24
C LEU A 421 15.87 27.95 -7.15
N VAL A 422 14.81 28.67 -7.52
CA VAL A 422 13.78 29.12 -6.58
C VAL A 422 13.13 27.93 -5.88
N ILE A 423 12.76 26.88 -6.62
CA ILE A 423 12.20 25.65 -6.03
C ILE A 423 13.21 24.95 -5.13
N TYR A 424 14.47 24.88 -5.53
CA TYR A 424 15.54 24.31 -4.69
C TYR A 424 15.62 25.02 -3.33
N ILE A 425 15.64 26.35 -3.33
CA ILE A 425 15.70 27.17 -2.11
C ILE A 425 14.43 27.00 -1.27
N LEU A 426 13.24 27.12 -1.90
CA LEU A 426 11.96 26.99 -1.19
C LEU A 426 11.73 25.58 -0.62
N SER A 427 12.26 24.54 -1.28
CA SER A 427 12.21 23.14 -0.82
C SER A 427 13.10 22.86 0.39
N SER A 428 13.86 23.85 0.89
CA SER A 428 14.52 23.76 2.18
C SER A 428 13.53 23.65 3.34
N ASN A 429 12.34 24.26 3.20
CA ASN A 429 11.23 24.06 4.13
C ASN A 429 10.53 22.72 3.85
N GLN A 430 10.43 21.87 4.87
CA GLN A 430 9.84 20.53 4.75
C GLN A 430 8.37 20.57 4.29
N LYS A 431 7.60 21.60 4.65
CA LYS A 431 6.19 21.76 4.20
C LYS A 431 6.14 22.00 2.69
N ASN A 432 6.83 23.04 2.22
CA ASN A 432 6.91 23.38 0.79
C ASN A 432 7.49 22.23 -0.04
N LYS A 433 8.49 21.52 0.51
CA LYS A 433 9.05 20.33 -0.12
C LYS A 433 7.98 19.26 -0.39
N ARG A 434 7.04 19.03 0.55
CA ARG A 434 5.94 18.07 0.37
C ARG A 434 4.94 18.55 -0.69
N GLU A 435 4.66 19.84 -0.75
CA GLU A 435 3.75 20.44 -1.74
C GLU A 435 4.35 20.37 -3.15
N PHE A 436 5.60 20.82 -3.35
CA PHE A 436 6.28 20.70 -4.63
C PHE A 436 6.44 19.25 -5.08
N TYR A 437 6.65 18.34 -4.14
CA TYR A 437 6.68 16.91 -4.40
C TYR A 437 5.33 16.41 -4.95
N ALA A 438 4.21 16.77 -4.32
CA ALA A 438 2.88 16.40 -4.77
C ALA A 438 2.58 16.98 -6.16
N ILE A 439 2.92 18.25 -6.40
CA ILE A 439 2.77 18.91 -7.70
C ILE A 439 3.60 18.20 -8.78
N SER A 440 4.85 17.80 -8.48
CA SER A 440 5.69 17.04 -9.41
C SER A 440 5.07 15.68 -9.77
N ILE A 441 4.51 14.96 -8.80
CA ILE A 441 3.78 13.71 -9.07
C ILE A 441 2.59 13.98 -9.99
N ILE A 442 1.75 14.96 -9.66
CA ILE A 442 0.56 15.30 -10.46
C ILE A 442 0.96 15.66 -11.90
N GLY A 443 2.01 16.47 -12.07
CA GLY A 443 2.56 16.83 -13.39
C GLY A 443 3.02 15.61 -14.18
N GLY A 444 3.82 14.72 -13.57
CA GLY A 444 4.27 13.49 -14.22
C GLY A 444 3.13 12.52 -14.54
N LEU A 445 2.14 12.39 -13.66
CA LEU A 445 0.94 11.56 -13.92
C LEU A 445 0.05 12.12 -15.02
N THR A 446 -0.02 13.44 -15.16
CA THR A 446 -0.76 14.11 -16.23
C THR A 446 -0.07 13.89 -17.57
N PHE A 447 1.25 14.06 -17.63
CA PHE A 447 2.04 13.72 -18.81
C PHE A 447 1.84 12.26 -19.21
N TYR A 448 1.91 11.35 -18.23
CA TYR A 448 1.69 9.93 -18.47
C TYR A 448 0.28 9.62 -18.96
N ALA A 449 -0.75 10.31 -18.47
CA ALA A 449 -2.12 10.17 -18.97
C ALA A 449 -2.24 10.54 -20.45
N VAL A 450 -1.59 11.65 -20.87
CA VAL A 450 -1.57 12.10 -22.27
C VAL A 450 -0.87 11.07 -23.16
N TYR A 451 0.26 10.54 -22.70
CA TYR A 451 0.96 9.46 -23.40
C TYR A 451 0.07 8.21 -23.56
N ILE A 452 -0.56 7.73 -22.48
CA ILE A 452 -1.47 6.56 -22.53
C ILE A 452 -2.68 6.84 -23.43
N PHE A 453 -3.21 8.07 -23.42
CA PHE A 453 -4.32 8.46 -24.28
C PHE A 453 -3.95 8.38 -25.77
N TYR A 454 -2.79 8.90 -26.17
CA TYR A 454 -2.34 8.80 -27.56
C TYR A 454 -2.04 7.37 -27.97
N PHE A 455 -1.44 6.58 -27.08
CA PHE A 455 -1.20 5.16 -27.32
C PHE A 455 -2.51 4.42 -27.57
N PHE A 456 -3.46 4.60 -26.65
CA PHE A 456 -4.76 3.97 -26.74
C PHE A 456 -5.54 4.42 -28.00
N THR A 457 -5.46 5.69 -28.37
CA THR A 457 -6.11 6.20 -29.59
C THR A 457 -5.53 5.53 -30.84
N SER A 458 -4.20 5.47 -30.94
CA SER A 458 -3.55 4.77 -32.06
C SER A 458 -3.89 3.28 -32.10
N LEU A 459 -4.01 2.64 -30.94
CA LEU A 459 -4.39 1.24 -30.82
C LEU A 459 -5.86 0.99 -31.20
N LEU A 460 -6.75 1.90 -30.80
CA LEU A 460 -8.16 1.85 -31.19
C LEU A 460 -8.32 2.05 -32.70
N ASP A 461 -7.61 3.01 -33.30
CA ASP A 461 -7.56 3.21 -34.75
C ASP A 461 -7.12 1.92 -35.45
N PHE A 462 -6.03 1.30 -34.97
CA PHE A 462 -5.52 0.03 -35.50
C PHE A 462 -6.59 -1.07 -35.45
N TYR A 463 -7.09 -1.43 -34.27
CA TYR A 463 -8.05 -2.52 -34.12
C TYR A 463 -9.40 -2.23 -34.80
N SER A 464 -9.85 -0.98 -34.85
CA SER A 464 -11.11 -0.61 -35.51
C SER A 464 -11.11 -0.96 -37.00
N GLY A 465 -9.95 -0.83 -37.67
CA GLY A 465 -9.78 -1.28 -39.05
C GLY A 465 -9.96 -2.79 -39.22
N TYR A 466 -9.54 -3.58 -38.23
CA TYR A 466 -9.66 -5.03 -38.25
C TYR A 466 -11.03 -5.54 -37.76
N LEU A 467 -11.87 -4.72 -37.13
CA LEU A 467 -13.22 -5.15 -36.74
C LEU A 467 -14.09 -5.50 -37.95
N VAL A 468 -13.78 -4.99 -39.14
CA VAL A 468 -14.44 -5.39 -40.40
C VAL A 468 -14.30 -6.90 -40.65
N TYR A 469 -13.23 -7.55 -40.18
CA TYR A 469 -13.05 -9.00 -40.35
C TYR A 469 -14.09 -9.83 -39.58
N LEU A 470 -14.82 -9.26 -38.61
CA LEU A 470 -15.96 -9.93 -37.95
C LEU A 470 -17.05 -10.35 -38.95
N TRP A 471 -17.14 -9.67 -40.08
CA TRP A 471 -18.12 -9.92 -41.14
C TRP A 471 -17.53 -10.63 -42.36
N SER A 472 -16.29 -11.12 -42.27
CA SER A 472 -15.61 -11.82 -43.36
C SER A 472 -15.50 -13.33 -43.09
N SER A 473 -14.96 -14.08 -44.05
CA SER A 473 -14.60 -15.50 -43.87
C SER A 473 -13.59 -15.73 -42.74
N HIS A 474 -12.92 -14.68 -42.26
CA HIS A 474 -11.96 -14.71 -41.16
C HIS A 474 -12.56 -14.25 -39.81
N PHE A 475 -13.85 -14.52 -39.58
CA PHE A 475 -14.56 -14.10 -38.37
C PHE A 475 -13.85 -14.46 -37.05
N LEU A 476 -13.14 -15.60 -36.97
CA LEU A 476 -12.39 -16.00 -35.76
C LEU A 476 -11.29 -14.99 -35.43
N ILE A 477 -10.57 -14.50 -36.44
CA ILE A 477 -9.57 -13.44 -36.29
C ILE A 477 -10.25 -12.19 -35.77
N GLY A 478 -11.37 -11.78 -36.39
CA GLY A 478 -12.17 -10.66 -35.93
C GLY A 478 -12.58 -10.76 -34.45
N ILE A 479 -13.01 -11.94 -33.98
CA ILE A 479 -13.40 -12.18 -32.59
C ILE A 479 -12.19 -12.04 -31.65
N VAL A 480 -11.05 -12.66 -31.98
CA VAL A 480 -9.85 -12.58 -31.15
C VAL A 480 -9.32 -11.15 -31.09
N LEU A 481 -9.30 -10.43 -32.21
CA LEU A 481 -8.89 -9.02 -32.26
C LEU A 481 -9.86 -8.12 -31.47
N ALA A 482 -11.16 -8.41 -31.50
CA ALA A 482 -12.13 -7.73 -30.63
C ALA A 482 -11.85 -8.02 -29.14
N ILE A 483 -11.49 -9.25 -28.78
CA ILE A 483 -11.06 -9.60 -27.41
C ILE A 483 -9.79 -8.82 -27.04
N PHE A 484 -8.78 -8.73 -27.92
CA PHE A 484 -7.57 -7.94 -27.68
C PHE A 484 -7.87 -6.46 -27.52
N LEU A 485 -8.79 -5.88 -28.29
CA LEU A 485 -9.22 -4.49 -28.11
C LEU A 485 -9.88 -4.28 -26.75
N VAL A 486 -10.78 -5.18 -26.33
CA VAL A 486 -11.43 -5.12 -25.00
C VAL A 486 -10.39 -5.24 -23.89
N LEU A 487 -9.51 -6.24 -23.98
CA LEU A 487 -8.42 -6.44 -23.02
C LEU A 487 -7.55 -5.17 -22.96
N SER A 488 -7.12 -4.64 -24.10
CA SER A 488 -6.29 -3.43 -24.17
C SER A 488 -6.98 -2.24 -23.52
N THR A 489 -8.28 -2.06 -23.75
CA THR A 489 -9.08 -1.00 -23.11
C THR A 489 -9.04 -1.12 -21.59
N PHE A 490 -9.25 -2.33 -21.06
CA PHE A 490 -9.14 -2.59 -19.62
C PHE A 490 -7.73 -2.37 -19.08
N PHE A 491 -6.70 -2.72 -19.84
CA PHE A 491 -5.31 -2.58 -19.42
C PHE A 491 -4.84 -1.13 -19.40
N TYR A 492 -5.02 -0.38 -20.48
CA TYR A 492 -4.55 1.00 -20.57
C TYR A 492 -5.40 1.95 -19.72
N ILE A 493 -6.72 1.95 -19.89
CA ILE A 493 -7.60 2.84 -19.13
C ILE A 493 -7.77 2.33 -17.70
N GLY A 494 -8.15 1.06 -17.55
CA GLY A 494 -8.36 0.47 -16.23
C GLY A 494 -7.08 0.37 -15.41
N GLY A 495 -5.94 0.01 -16.01
CA GLY A 495 -4.65 -0.02 -15.33
C GLY A 495 -4.20 1.37 -14.86
N TYR A 496 -4.43 2.42 -15.66
CA TYR A 496 -4.13 3.80 -15.23
C TYR A 496 -5.05 4.26 -14.09
N LEU A 497 -6.36 3.97 -14.16
CA LEU A 497 -7.29 4.27 -13.07
C LEU A 497 -6.96 3.51 -11.79
N MET A 498 -6.58 2.23 -11.89
CA MET A 498 -6.08 1.42 -10.78
C MET A 498 -4.80 2.01 -10.19
N PHE A 499 -3.90 2.51 -11.03
CA PHE A 499 -2.69 3.20 -10.56
C PHE A 499 -3.02 4.46 -9.76
N LEU A 500 -3.94 5.31 -10.27
CA LEU A 500 -4.40 6.49 -9.55
C LEU A 500 -5.08 6.12 -8.23
N TYR A 501 -5.91 5.07 -8.22
CA TYR A 501 -6.54 4.54 -7.01
C TYR A 501 -5.50 4.16 -5.95
N GLU A 502 -4.46 3.40 -6.31
CA GLU A 502 -3.39 3.02 -5.37
C GLU A 502 -2.64 4.24 -4.81
N ILE A 503 -2.37 5.26 -5.64
CA ILE A 503 -1.75 6.52 -5.20
C ILE A 503 -2.64 7.26 -4.19
N VAL A 504 -3.94 7.38 -4.49
CA VAL A 504 -4.92 8.05 -3.62
C VAL A 504 -5.10 7.29 -2.31
N MET A 505 -5.17 5.96 -2.37
CA MET A 505 -5.27 5.09 -1.20
C MET A 505 -4.05 5.21 -0.31
N GLU A 506 -2.83 5.18 -0.86
CA GLU A 506 -1.61 5.37 -0.08
C GLU A 506 -1.54 6.78 0.53
N TYR A 507 -1.96 7.81 -0.21
CA TYR A 507 -2.02 9.17 0.30
C TYR A 507 -3.00 9.30 1.48
N HIS A 508 -4.18 8.68 1.38
CA HIS A 508 -5.17 8.66 2.46
C HIS A 508 -4.73 7.81 3.65
N LYS A 509 -4.14 6.63 3.42
CA LYS A 509 -3.56 5.76 4.46
C LYS A 509 -2.58 6.56 5.32
N ARG A 510 -1.74 7.40 4.72
CA ARG A 510 -0.79 8.25 5.46
C ARG A 510 -1.42 9.41 6.21
N LYS A 511 -2.56 9.92 5.75
CA LYS A 511 -3.27 11.04 6.41
C LYS A 511 -4.14 10.56 7.58
N TRP A 512 -4.54 9.28 7.60
CA TRP A 512 -5.55 8.76 8.53
C TRP A 512 -5.23 7.42 9.22
N SER A 513 -4.04 6.85 9.01
CA SER A 513 -3.60 5.64 9.72
C SER A 513 -2.10 5.66 10.02
N GLU A 514 -1.77 5.28 11.27
CA GLU A 514 -0.44 4.76 11.62
C GLU A 514 -0.08 3.58 10.70
N PRO A 515 1.21 3.40 10.39
CA PRO A 515 1.65 2.61 9.24
C PRO A 515 1.28 1.13 9.37
N ILE A 516 0.51 0.61 8.42
CA ILE A 516 0.24 -0.82 8.23
C ILE A 516 0.98 -1.30 6.97
N ASP A 517 1.81 -2.33 7.11
CA ASP A 517 1.57 -3.68 6.54
C ASP A 517 2.75 -4.57 6.90
N GLU A 518 2.77 -5.04 8.16
CA GLU A 518 3.74 -6.05 8.60
C GLU A 518 3.49 -7.42 7.95
N GLU A 519 2.39 -7.65 7.23
CA GLU A 519 2.13 -8.91 6.52
C GLU A 519 3.06 -9.11 5.31
N LEU A 520 3.33 -8.04 4.55
CA LEU A 520 4.34 -8.08 3.49
C LEU A 520 5.76 -8.13 4.10
N VAL A 521 6.00 -7.39 5.19
CA VAL A 521 7.27 -7.43 5.91
C VAL A 521 7.52 -8.80 6.52
N ALA A 522 6.51 -9.50 7.04
CA ALA A 522 6.57 -10.83 7.64
C ALA A 522 6.66 -11.94 6.59
N ALA A 523 5.99 -11.83 5.43
CA ALA A 523 6.23 -12.73 4.30
C ALA A 523 7.66 -12.58 3.77
N ILE A 524 8.17 -11.34 3.67
CA ILE A 524 9.57 -11.05 3.32
C ILE A 524 10.52 -11.54 4.42
N LYS A 525 10.18 -11.36 5.71
CA LYS A 525 10.98 -11.80 6.87
C LYS A 525 11.02 -13.33 6.97
N LYS A 526 9.94 -14.03 6.61
CA LYS A 526 9.84 -15.49 6.62
C LYS A 526 10.65 -16.11 5.49
N ILE A 527 10.68 -15.47 4.32
CA ILE A 527 11.61 -15.84 3.23
C ILE A 527 13.06 -15.58 3.68
N LYS A 528 13.32 -14.43 4.31
CA LYS A 528 14.65 -14.08 4.87
C LYS A 528 15.08 -14.96 6.03
N SER A 529 14.17 -15.47 6.86
CA SER A 529 14.50 -16.29 8.04
C SER A 529 14.81 -17.73 7.65
N VAL A 530 14.18 -18.24 6.58
CA VAL A 530 14.52 -19.55 5.99
C VAL A 530 15.89 -19.48 5.29
N GLU A 531 16.23 -18.36 4.63
CA GLU A 531 17.57 -18.12 4.07
C GLU A 531 18.65 -17.83 5.13
N MET A 532 18.32 -17.10 6.19
CA MET A 532 19.27 -16.78 7.26
C MET A 532 19.49 -17.93 8.25
N SER A 533 18.58 -18.92 8.37
CA SER A 533 18.82 -20.11 9.21
C SER A 533 19.89 -21.06 8.64
N GLU A 534 20.21 -20.98 7.34
CA GLU A 534 21.38 -21.67 6.78
C GLU A 534 22.69 -20.88 6.93
N ILE A 535 22.61 -19.54 7.10
CA ILE A 535 23.79 -18.66 7.20
C ILE A 535 24.21 -18.43 8.68
N ALA A 536 23.28 -18.58 9.64
CA ALA A 536 23.50 -18.30 11.07
C ALA A 536 24.20 -19.42 11.88
N LYS A 537 24.91 -20.36 11.23
CA LYS A 537 25.89 -21.25 11.89
C LYS A 537 27.32 -20.70 11.91
N GLY A 538 27.55 -19.47 11.44
CA GLY A 538 28.87 -18.84 11.42
C GLY A 538 28.91 -17.43 12.00
N ARG A 539 29.19 -17.33 13.30
CA ARG A 539 30.09 -16.34 13.96
C ARG A 539 29.94 -14.85 13.56
N PHE A 540 29.64 -13.97 14.54
CA PHE A 540 30.59 -12.94 15.02
C PHE A 540 30.06 -12.06 16.17
N LYS A 541 30.95 -11.81 17.15
CA LYS A 541 30.91 -10.77 18.18
C LYS A 541 31.46 -9.44 17.63
N GLY A 542 30.89 -8.31 18.04
CA GLY A 542 31.69 -7.16 18.45
C GLY A 542 31.48 -5.80 17.75
N ILE A 543 31.10 -4.84 18.61
CA ILE A 543 31.56 -3.42 18.69
C ILE A 543 30.94 -2.41 17.69
N PHE A 544 30.27 -1.37 18.23
CA PHE A 544 30.63 0.06 18.06
C PHE A 544 29.87 1.00 19.04
N LYS A 545 30.63 1.76 19.85
CA LYS A 545 30.29 3.05 20.51
C LYS A 545 30.33 4.15 19.42
N GLY A 546 29.70 5.33 19.44
CA GLY A 546 28.96 6.16 20.38
C GLY A 546 29.00 7.63 19.88
N ASN A 547 28.20 8.53 20.48
CA ASN A 547 28.31 10.02 20.51
C ASN A 547 27.95 10.85 19.26
N LYS A 548 27.44 12.10 19.31
CA LYS A 548 26.79 12.96 20.34
C LYS A 548 26.21 14.20 19.59
N ALA A 549 25.26 14.90 20.22
CA ALA A 549 24.50 16.07 19.76
C ALA A 549 25.31 17.36 19.49
N ILE A 550 24.68 18.37 18.84
CA ILE A 550 24.86 19.83 19.04
C ILE A 550 23.62 20.61 18.50
N SER A 551 23.34 21.76 19.12
CA SER A 551 22.11 22.55 19.22
C SER A 551 22.04 23.83 18.35
N GLU A 552 20.83 24.43 18.32
CA GLU A 552 20.46 25.88 18.33
C GLU A 552 21.00 26.82 17.22
N HIS A 553 20.34 27.86 16.68
CA HIS A 553 19.18 28.72 17.00
C HIS A 553 18.74 29.39 15.67
N ALA A 554 17.49 29.87 15.52
CA ALA A 554 17.07 30.66 14.35
C ALA A 554 16.11 31.82 14.73
N PRO A 555 16.24 33.02 14.10
CA PRO A 555 15.36 34.16 14.36
C PRO A 555 14.20 34.30 13.35
N LYS A 556 13.13 34.98 13.79
CA LYS A 556 11.85 35.22 13.09
C LYS A 556 11.98 36.22 11.91
N PRO A 557 11.26 36.04 10.78
CA PRO A 557 11.17 37.05 9.73
C PRO A 557 9.84 37.84 9.75
N LYS A 558 9.94 39.10 9.29
CA LYS A 558 8.87 40.10 9.16
C LYS A 558 7.99 39.86 7.93
N VAL A 559 6.73 40.28 8.07
CA VAL A 559 5.65 40.31 7.08
C VAL A 559 5.93 41.36 5.99
N LEU A 560 5.69 41.01 4.72
CA LEU A 560 5.68 41.96 3.60
C LEU A 560 4.51 41.65 2.65
N ASP A 561 3.54 42.56 2.59
CA ASP A 561 2.37 42.56 1.71
C ASP A 561 2.76 42.72 0.23
N LYS A 562 2.12 41.95 -0.65
CA LYS A 562 2.16 42.16 -2.12
C LYS A 562 0.75 42.21 -2.72
N LYS A 563 0.43 43.38 -3.29
CA LYS A 563 -0.75 43.67 -4.12
C LYS A 563 -0.79 42.77 -5.37
N MET A 564 -1.94 42.15 -5.63
CA MET A 564 -2.25 41.41 -6.86
C MET A 564 -2.88 42.33 -7.92
N ILE A 565 -2.46 42.15 -9.17
CA ILE A 565 -3.03 42.79 -10.38
C ILE A 565 -3.91 41.74 -11.10
N LYS A 566 -5.17 42.08 -11.39
CA LYS A 566 -6.19 41.23 -12.04
C LYS A 566 -6.00 41.17 -13.57
N PRO A 567 -6.00 39.99 -14.20
CA PRO A 567 -6.15 39.85 -15.66
C PRO A 567 -7.63 39.79 -16.11
N ARG A 568 -7.86 40.11 -17.38
CA ARG A 568 -9.16 40.37 -18.04
C ARG A 568 -9.98 39.09 -18.32
N LYS A 569 -11.30 39.22 -18.21
CA LYS A 569 -12.28 38.15 -17.93
C LYS A 569 -12.92 37.41 -19.13
N ALA A 570 -12.60 37.74 -20.38
CA ALA A 570 -13.48 37.32 -21.50
C ALA A 570 -13.20 35.93 -22.10
N GLN A 571 -12.08 35.28 -21.82
CA GLN A 571 -11.76 33.92 -22.35
C GLN A 571 -11.89 32.79 -21.32
N ILE A 572 -12.23 33.10 -20.06
CA ILE A 572 -12.21 32.15 -18.94
C ILE A 572 -13.55 31.37 -18.80
N ILE A 573 -14.65 31.91 -19.34
CA ILE A 573 -16.01 31.43 -19.02
C ILE A 573 -16.33 30.06 -19.67
N GLY A 574 -15.85 29.80 -20.89
CA GLY A 574 -16.08 28.51 -21.57
C GLY A 574 -15.31 27.33 -20.98
N GLU A 575 -14.10 27.57 -20.45
CA GLU A 575 -13.30 26.53 -19.80
C GLU A 575 -13.73 26.29 -18.36
N VAL A 576 -14.10 27.34 -17.61
CA VAL A 576 -14.58 27.21 -16.22
C VAL A 576 -15.87 26.40 -16.14
N PHE A 577 -16.76 26.49 -17.13
CA PHE A 577 -17.98 25.68 -17.15
C PHE A 577 -17.68 24.17 -17.33
N LYS A 578 -16.77 23.82 -18.25
CA LYS A 578 -16.33 22.42 -18.44
C LYS A 578 -15.67 21.85 -17.18
N TYR A 579 -14.76 22.60 -16.56
CA TYR A 579 -14.11 22.16 -15.33
C TYR A 579 -15.06 22.15 -14.12
N GLY A 580 -16.04 23.05 -14.07
CA GLY A 580 -17.09 23.07 -13.05
C GLY A 580 -17.98 21.84 -13.10
N MET A 581 -18.42 21.43 -14.30
CA MET A 581 -19.23 20.22 -14.46
C MET A 581 -18.45 18.94 -14.12
N VAL A 582 -17.18 18.86 -14.53
CA VAL A 582 -16.29 17.76 -14.14
C VAL A 582 -16.07 17.74 -12.62
N GLY A 583 -15.94 18.89 -11.97
CA GLY A 583 -15.83 19.02 -10.52
C GLY A 583 -17.06 18.50 -9.78
N VAL A 584 -18.27 18.88 -10.22
CA VAL A 584 -19.53 18.42 -9.61
C VAL A 584 -19.73 16.92 -9.78
N VAL A 585 -19.50 16.38 -10.99
CA VAL A 585 -19.57 14.93 -11.25
C VAL A 585 -18.54 14.18 -10.39
N SER A 586 -17.32 14.71 -10.26
CA SER A 586 -16.28 14.12 -9.41
C SER A 586 -16.68 14.12 -7.94
N ILE A 587 -17.28 15.20 -7.42
CA ILE A 587 -17.78 15.27 -6.04
C ILE A 587 -18.90 14.25 -5.81
N VAL A 588 -19.85 14.13 -6.75
CA VAL A 588 -20.95 13.15 -6.65
C VAL A 588 -20.41 11.72 -6.67
N ILE A 589 -19.45 11.41 -7.55
CA ILE A 589 -18.78 10.10 -7.60
C ILE A 589 -18.02 9.84 -6.29
N LEU A 590 -17.35 10.84 -5.71
CA LEU A 590 -16.63 10.70 -4.44
C LEU A 590 -17.58 10.46 -3.27
N ILE A 591 -18.71 11.16 -3.18
CA ILE A 591 -19.72 10.97 -2.13
C ILE A 591 -20.39 9.59 -2.26
N ALA A 592 -20.78 9.21 -3.48
CA ALA A 592 -21.36 7.90 -3.76
C ALA A 592 -20.36 6.77 -3.47
N GLY A 593 -19.11 6.95 -3.90
CA GLY A 593 -18.00 6.05 -3.61
C GLY A 593 -17.75 5.90 -2.12
N TYR A 594 -17.75 7.00 -1.36
CA TYR A 594 -17.57 6.97 0.09
C TYR A 594 -18.68 6.21 0.82
N LYS A 595 -19.96 6.45 0.48
CA LYS A 595 -21.08 5.69 1.04
C LYS A 595 -21.01 4.21 0.69
N MET A 596 -20.67 3.89 -0.56
CA MET A 596 -20.52 2.50 -1.01
C MET A 596 -19.37 1.80 -0.28
N ILE A 597 -18.25 2.49 -0.03
CA ILE A 597 -17.11 1.97 0.72
C ILE A 597 -17.51 1.63 2.16
N ASN A 598 -18.26 2.48 2.86
CA ASN A 598 -18.68 2.20 4.24
C ASN A 598 -19.59 0.97 4.31
N VAL A 599 -20.57 0.86 3.40
CA VAL A 599 -21.46 -0.31 3.33
C VAL A 599 -20.68 -1.58 2.98
N VAL A 600 -19.72 -1.50 2.06
CA VAL A 600 -18.86 -2.64 1.71
C VAL A 600 -17.96 -3.02 2.89
N LYS A 601 -17.44 -2.05 3.65
CA LYS A 601 -16.61 -2.29 4.83
C LYS A 601 -17.39 -2.99 5.94
N GLU A 602 -18.62 -2.55 6.24
CA GLU A 602 -19.49 -3.20 7.22
C GLU A 602 -19.85 -4.63 6.79
N ARG A 603 -20.25 -4.82 5.52
CA ARG A 603 -20.56 -6.16 5.01
C ARG A 603 -19.33 -7.08 4.95
N ALA A 604 -18.16 -6.54 4.63
CA ALA A 604 -16.91 -7.28 4.67
C ALA A 604 -16.59 -7.71 6.10
N CYS A 605 -16.75 -6.80 7.08
CA CYS A 605 -16.59 -7.08 8.50
C CYS A 605 -17.53 -8.21 8.97
N GLU A 606 -18.83 -8.14 8.68
CA GLU A 606 -19.78 -9.23 9.01
C GLU A 606 -19.40 -10.56 8.35
N THR A 607 -18.88 -10.51 7.13
CA THR A 607 -18.41 -11.71 6.41
C THR A 607 -17.14 -12.29 7.06
N GLU A 608 -16.22 -11.44 7.50
CA GLU A 608 -15.01 -11.86 8.22
C GLU A 608 -15.36 -12.45 9.59
N ILE A 609 -16.29 -11.85 10.33
CA ILE A 609 -16.81 -12.39 11.60
C ILE A 609 -17.44 -13.76 11.37
N ALA A 610 -18.31 -13.89 10.37
CA ALA A 610 -18.94 -15.16 10.05
C ALA A 610 -17.91 -16.22 9.65
N LYS A 611 -16.87 -15.85 8.88
CA LYS A 611 -15.78 -16.76 8.54
C LYS A 611 -15.01 -17.19 9.79
N PHE A 612 -14.61 -16.26 10.65
CA PHE A 612 -13.92 -16.55 11.91
C PHE A 612 -14.75 -17.45 12.83
N GLU A 613 -16.07 -17.20 12.93
CA GLU A 613 -17.02 -18.06 13.63
C GLU A 613 -17.04 -19.47 13.03
N ILE A 614 -17.14 -19.61 11.70
CA ILE A 614 -17.15 -20.91 11.02
C ILE A 614 -15.84 -21.67 11.24
N ASP A 615 -14.70 -20.99 11.12
CA ASP A 615 -13.37 -21.59 11.24
C ASP A 615 -13.11 -22.12 12.66
N LEU A 616 -13.65 -21.43 13.69
CA LEU A 616 -13.57 -21.87 15.08
C LEU A 616 -14.73 -22.77 15.52
N ARG A 617 -15.81 -22.86 14.73
CA ARG A 617 -16.97 -23.68 15.10
C ARG A 617 -16.61 -25.16 14.95
N ASN A 618 -16.81 -25.91 16.03
CA ASN A 618 -16.42 -27.33 16.15
C ASN A 618 -14.90 -27.56 16.18
N ILE A 619 -14.15 -26.64 16.78
CA ILE A 619 -12.70 -26.82 16.91
C ILE A 619 -12.35 -28.05 17.78
N ASP A 620 -13.28 -28.48 18.64
CA ASP A 620 -13.24 -29.72 19.41
C ASP A 620 -13.33 -31.01 18.56
N LYS A 621 -13.82 -30.91 17.32
CA LYS A 621 -13.99 -32.06 16.41
C LYS A 621 -12.91 -32.15 15.32
N SER A 622 -12.11 -31.11 15.13
CA SER A 622 -11.14 -31.05 14.03
C SER A 622 -9.88 -31.89 14.29
N LEU A 623 -9.59 -32.21 15.55
CA LEU A 623 -8.36 -32.89 15.97
C LEU A 623 -8.60 -34.29 16.51
N ARG A 624 -7.64 -35.18 16.27
CA ARG A 624 -7.59 -36.49 16.92
C ARG A 624 -7.12 -36.33 18.36
N PHE A 625 -7.53 -37.25 19.23
CA PHE A 625 -7.05 -37.30 20.61
C PHE A 625 -5.50 -37.28 20.67
N GLY A 626 -4.94 -36.36 21.46
CA GLY A 626 -3.50 -36.13 21.62
C GLY A 626 -2.81 -35.41 20.45
N ALA A 627 -3.51 -35.09 19.36
CA ALA A 627 -2.91 -34.33 18.27
C ALA A 627 -2.84 -32.85 18.65
N LYS A 628 -1.62 -32.31 18.70
CA LYS A 628 -1.34 -30.90 18.96
C LYS A 628 -1.03 -30.16 17.66
N GLU A 629 -1.71 -29.06 17.40
CA GLU A 629 -1.53 -28.23 16.21
C GLU A 629 -1.46 -26.75 16.60
N LEU A 630 -0.56 -25.99 15.96
CA LEU A 630 -0.53 -24.53 16.07
C LEU A 630 -1.51 -23.96 15.05
N GLN A 631 -2.58 -23.32 15.52
CA GLN A 631 -3.56 -22.66 14.68
C GLN A 631 -3.36 -21.15 14.70
N SER A 632 -3.62 -20.50 13.58
CA SER A 632 -3.53 -19.05 13.42
C SER A 632 -4.70 -18.55 12.60
N TYR A 633 -5.47 -17.61 13.14
CA TYR A 633 -6.70 -17.11 12.53
C TYR A 633 -6.65 -15.59 12.37
N ASP A 634 -7.16 -15.11 11.24
CA ASP A 634 -7.38 -13.68 11.00
C ASP A 634 -8.51 -13.17 11.89
N VAL A 635 -8.23 -12.13 12.67
CA VAL A 635 -9.19 -11.47 13.55
C VAL A 635 -10.04 -10.49 12.72
N PRO A 636 -11.36 -10.64 12.73
CA PRO A 636 -12.24 -9.77 11.96
C PRO A 636 -12.33 -8.37 12.58
N CYS A 637 -12.60 -7.37 11.74
CA CYS A 637 -13.11 -6.06 12.17
C CYS A 637 -12.29 -5.26 13.19
N LYS A 638 -10.99 -5.53 13.36
CA LYS A 638 -10.13 -4.84 14.34
C LYS A 638 -10.64 -4.92 15.78
N VAL A 639 -11.17 -6.08 16.16
CA VAL A 639 -11.54 -6.38 17.54
C VAL A 639 -10.32 -6.16 18.46
N ASP A 640 -10.51 -5.54 19.63
CA ASP A 640 -9.42 -5.21 20.55
C ASP A 640 -8.99 -6.42 21.41
N LYS A 641 -9.97 -7.22 21.85
CA LYS A 641 -9.74 -8.38 22.72
C LYS A 641 -10.64 -9.54 22.30
N ILE A 642 -10.12 -10.76 22.39
CA ILE A 642 -10.90 -11.98 22.16
C ILE A 642 -10.80 -12.89 23.37
N TYR A 643 -11.94 -13.20 23.99
CA TYR A 643 -11.99 -14.07 25.16
C TYR A 643 -12.45 -15.46 24.78
N PHE A 644 -11.74 -16.47 25.28
CA PHE A 644 -12.05 -17.89 25.19
C PHE A 644 -12.36 -18.40 26.60
N PHE A 645 -13.42 -19.19 26.78
CA PHE A 645 -13.84 -19.73 28.08
C PHE A 645 -13.99 -21.27 28.07
N ASP A 646 -13.59 -21.93 29.16
CA ASP A 646 -13.93 -23.33 29.43
C ASP A 646 -15.23 -23.38 30.26
N LEU A 647 -16.35 -23.67 29.59
CA LEU A 647 -17.67 -23.68 30.20
C LEU A 647 -17.92 -24.86 31.15
N ASN A 648 -17.03 -25.86 31.21
CA ASN A 648 -17.16 -26.97 32.16
C ASN A 648 -16.55 -26.66 33.53
N LYS A 649 -15.81 -25.56 33.63
CA LYS A 649 -15.16 -25.12 34.85
C LYS A 649 -15.88 -23.90 35.42
N THR A 650 -15.80 -23.73 36.73
CA THR A 650 -16.39 -22.57 37.41
C THR A 650 -15.47 -21.38 37.26
N ILE A 651 -15.93 -20.35 36.55
CA ILE A 651 -15.21 -19.09 36.33
C ILE A 651 -15.90 -18.01 37.14
N ASN A 652 -15.16 -17.25 37.94
CA ASN A 652 -15.73 -16.17 38.75
C ASN A 652 -16.23 -15.02 37.84
N PRO A 653 -17.55 -14.77 37.73
CA PRO A 653 -18.08 -13.71 36.86
C PRO A 653 -17.64 -12.31 37.28
N GLU A 654 -17.28 -12.13 38.56
CA GLU A 654 -16.82 -10.86 39.12
C GLU A 654 -15.49 -10.39 38.51
N ASN A 655 -14.74 -11.28 37.86
CA ASN A 655 -13.53 -10.91 37.12
C ASN A 655 -13.84 -10.13 35.82
N PHE A 656 -15.10 -10.10 35.37
CA PHE A 656 -15.53 -9.49 34.11
C PHE A 656 -16.56 -8.36 34.30
N LYS A 657 -16.56 -7.68 35.46
CA LYS A 657 -17.49 -6.57 35.76
C LYS A 657 -17.45 -5.44 34.72
N GLU A 658 -16.31 -5.24 34.08
CA GLU A 658 -16.12 -4.22 33.04
C GLU A 658 -16.83 -4.55 31.71
N ILE A 659 -17.21 -5.82 31.50
CA ILE A 659 -17.85 -6.29 30.27
C ILE A 659 -19.14 -7.04 30.66
N PRO A 660 -20.25 -6.31 30.92
CA PRO A 660 -21.48 -6.88 31.48
C PRO A 660 -22.01 -8.10 30.73
N ILE A 661 -21.93 -8.10 29.40
CA ILE A 661 -22.41 -9.22 28.57
C ILE A 661 -21.67 -10.53 28.88
N ILE A 662 -20.35 -10.47 29.13
CA ILE A 662 -19.57 -11.67 29.49
C ILE A 662 -19.96 -12.12 30.89
N LYS A 663 -20.03 -11.19 31.86
CA LYS A 663 -20.45 -11.47 33.24
C LYS A 663 -21.82 -12.16 33.27
N ASP A 664 -22.82 -11.57 32.63
CA ASP A 664 -24.19 -12.09 32.57
C ASP A 664 -24.23 -13.47 31.91
N THR A 665 -23.40 -13.71 30.89
CA THR A 665 -23.31 -15.03 30.23
C THR A 665 -22.71 -16.09 31.17
N LEU A 666 -21.69 -15.75 31.95
CA LEU A 666 -21.09 -16.65 32.93
C LEU A 666 -22.03 -16.95 34.10
N GLU A 667 -22.75 -15.94 34.61
CA GLU A 667 -23.75 -16.11 35.69
C GLU A 667 -24.95 -16.95 35.25
N SER A 668 -25.45 -16.71 34.04
CA SER A 668 -26.57 -17.47 33.46
C SER A 668 -26.17 -18.84 32.91
N ARG A 669 -24.87 -19.19 32.95
CA ARG A 669 -24.31 -20.40 32.33
C ARG A 669 -24.68 -20.53 30.84
N GLY A 670 -24.61 -19.41 30.12
CA GLY A 670 -24.87 -19.39 28.68
C GLY A 670 -23.85 -20.21 27.89
N ASN A 671 -24.24 -20.63 26.69
CA ASN A 671 -23.47 -21.58 25.89
C ASN A 671 -22.35 -20.93 25.06
N ASN A 672 -22.23 -19.61 25.03
CA ASN A 672 -21.19 -18.95 24.23
C ASN A 672 -19.87 -18.93 25.00
N ASN A 673 -18.80 -19.36 24.33
CA ASN A 673 -17.47 -19.43 24.94
C ASN A 673 -16.39 -18.67 24.19
N ILE A 674 -16.73 -18.01 23.07
CA ILE A 674 -15.87 -17.03 22.41
C ILE A 674 -16.59 -15.69 22.32
N PHE A 675 -15.89 -14.61 22.71
CA PHE A 675 -16.40 -13.24 22.70
C PHE A 675 -15.42 -12.30 22.01
N LEU A 676 -15.89 -11.60 20.98
CA LEU A 676 -15.15 -10.54 20.27
C LEU A 676 -15.49 -9.20 20.90
N VAL A 677 -14.52 -8.52 21.51
CA VAL A 677 -14.70 -7.27 22.25
C VAL A 677 -14.00 -6.10 21.55
N GLU A 678 -14.75 -5.04 21.24
CA GLU A 678 -14.25 -3.79 20.63
C GLU A 678 -14.77 -2.60 21.47
N GLU A 679 -13.87 -1.71 21.85
CA GLU A 679 -14.15 -0.52 22.70
C GLU A 679 -14.87 -0.87 24.02
N GLY A 680 -14.62 -2.05 24.58
CA GLY A 680 -15.25 -2.55 25.81
C GLY A 680 -16.62 -3.20 25.61
N GLY A 681 -17.20 -3.14 24.41
CA GLY A 681 -18.45 -3.81 24.06
C GLY A 681 -18.24 -5.14 23.34
N VAL A 682 -19.10 -6.13 23.59
CA VAL A 682 -19.10 -7.39 22.83
C VAL A 682 -19.74 -7.15 21.46
N LYS A 683 -18.95 -7.24 20.39
CA LYS A 683 -19.41 -7.13 18.99
C LYS A 683 -20.10 -8.41 18.53
N ARG A 684 -19.56 -9.56 18.92
CA ARG A 684 -20.08 -10.88 18.58
C ARG A 684 -19.70 -11.89 19.67
N SER A 685 -20.59 -12.83 19.96
CA SER A 685 -20.28 -14.01 20.75
C SER A 685 -20.87 -15.27 20.10
N PHE A 686 -20.19 -16.40 20.25
CA PHE A 686 -20.61 -17.67 19.69
C PHE A 686 -19.99 -18.86 20.45
N TYR A 687 -20.50 -20.07 20.16
CA TYR A 687 -19.98 -21.32 20.71
C TYR A 687 -19.03 -22.00 19.72
N ALA A 688 -17.80 -22.29 20.16
CA ALA A 688 -16.73 -22.88 19.36
C ALA A 688 -16.52 -24.38 19.61
N GLY A 689 -17.45 -25.04 20.31
CA GLY A 689 -17.27 -26.42 20.76
C GLY A 689 -16.77 -26.47 22.19
N ASN A 690 -16.51 -27.68 22.69
CA ASN A 690 -16.13 -27.85 24.08
C ASN A 690 -14.63 -27.55 24.27
N LEU A 691 -14.29 -26.41 24.89
CA LEU A 691 -12.91 -25.99 25.08
C LEU A 691 -12.45 -26.32 26.49
N GLU A 692 -11.24 -26.86 26.61
CA GLU A 692 -10.56 -27.11 27.87
C GLU A 692 -9.38 -26.14 27.99
N MET A 693 -9.32 -25.38 29.06
CA MET A 693 -8.26 -24.40 29.27
C MET A 693 -7.61 -24.62 30.62
N VAL A 694 -6.33 -24.26 30.69
CA VAL A 694 -5.58 -24.23 31.94
C VAL A 694 -6.10 -23.10 32.85
N TYR A 695 -5.89 -23.22 34.16
CA TYR A 695 -6.27 -22.18 35.13
C TYR A 695 -5.77 -20.80 34.66
N PRO A 696 -6.64 -19.77 34.56
CA PRO A 696 -7.94 -19.57 35.22
C PRO A 696 -9.17 -19.98 34.39
N TYR A 697 -9.03 -20.99 33.53
CA TYR A 697 -10.11 -21.56 32.70
C TYR A 697 -10.68 -20.58 31.65
N HIS A 698 -9.94 -19.52 31.34
CA HIS A 698 -10.21 -18.61 30.24
C HIS A 698 -8.90 -18.04 29.70
N ILE A 699 -8.89 -17.62 28.43
CA ILE A 699 -7.76 -16.97 27.77
C ILE A 699 -8.26 -15.71 27.07
N CYS A 700 -7.58 -14.58 27.29
CA CYS A 700 -7.82 -13.31 26.61
C CYS A 700 -6.69 -13.06 25.62
N PHE A 701 -6.99 -13.07 24.33
CA PHE A 701 -6.04 -12.75 23.28
C PHE A 701 -6.10 -11.26 22.91
N LEU A 702 -4.92 -10.65 22.78
CA LEU A 702 -4.75 -9.35 22.12
C LEU A 702 -4.33 -9.63 20.68
N PRO A 703 -5.13 -9.29 19.65
CA PRO A 703 -4.75 -9.54 18.27
C PRO A 703 -3.40 -8.88 17.94
N LYS A 704 -2.48 -9.66 17.38
CA LYS A 704 -1.17 -9.19 16.93
C LYS A 704 -1.15 -9.27 15.41
N PHE A 705 -1.13 -8.12 14.74
CA PHE A 705 -1.27 -8.00 13.28
C PHE A 705 -2.60 -8.58 12.77
N ASP A 706 -3.70 -8.24 13.43
CA ASP A 706 -5.04 -8.74 13.11
C ASP A 706 -5.08 -10.28 13.09
N LYS A 707 -4.24 -10.95 13.88
CA LYS A 707 -4.22 -12.41 14.02
C LYS A 707 -4.17 -12.82 15.47
N ILE A 708 -4.75 -13.97 15.76
CA ILE A 708 -4.50 -14.72 16.99
C ILE A 708 -3.88 -16.07 16.64
N SER A 709 -2.90 -16.49 17.43
CA SER A 709 -2.25 -17.79 17.28
C SER A 709 -2.26 -18.54 18.61
N PHE A 710 -2.68 -19.79 18.57
CA PHE A 710 -2.77 -20.64 19.75
C PHE A 710 -2.59 -22.11 19.38
N PHE A 711 -2.05 -22.88 20.31
CA PHE A 711 -2.02 -24.32 20.23
C PHE A 711 -3.38 -24.89 20.62
N ILE A 712 -3.77 -25.92 19.87
CA ILE A 712 -4.93 -26.73 20.18
C ILE A 712 -4.52 -28.19 20.22
N GLU A 713 -4.97 -28.91 21.24
CA GLU A 713 -4.73 -30.33 21.43
C GLU A 713 -6.05 -31.08 21.61
N GLY A 714 -6.28 -32.16 20.85
CA GLY A 714 -7.50 -32.95 20.99
C GLY A 714 -7.57 -33.68 22.34
N ALA A 715 -8.59 -33.40 23.15
CA ALA A 715 -8.82 -34.00 24.47
C ALA A 715 -10.11 -34.86 24.49
N GLY A 716 -10.42 -35.50 23.34
CA GLY A 716 -11.49 -36.48 23.21
C GLY A 716 -12.79 -35.82 22.78
N LYS A 717 -13.62 -35.39 23.74
CA LYS A 717 -14.83 -34.59 23.45
C LYS A 717 -14.60 -33.08 23.63
N SER A 718 -13.40 -32.70 24.04
CA SER A 718 -12.95 -31.31 24.19
C SER A 718 -11.70 -31.06 23.35
N ALA A 719 -11.41 -29.78 23.15
CA ALA A 719 -10.14 -29.29 22.62
C ALA A 719 -9.42 -28.49 23.70
N LYS A 720 -8.22 -28.92 24.07
CA LYS A 720 -7.36 -28.17 24.99
C LYS A 720 -6.73 -27.00 24.25
N VAL A 721 -6.95 -25.78 24.72
CA VAL A 721 -6.45 -24.54 24.09
C VAL A 721 -5.36 -23.93 24.97
N ALA A 722 -4.23 -23.55 24.36
CA ALA A 722 -3.15 -22.82 24.99
C ALA A 722 -2.60 -21.76 24.04
N SER A 723 -2.21 -20.60 24.52
CA SER A 723 -1.64 -19.54 23.68
C SER A 723 -0.33 -19.96 23.01
N ALA A 724 -0.03 -19.35 21.86
CA ALA A 724 1.30 -19.45 21.27
C ALA A 724 2.28 -18.53 22.02
N CYS A 725 3.56 -18.91 22.04
CA CYS A 725 4.60 -18.18 22.77
C CYS A 725 4.70 -16.69 22.47
N ASP A 726 4.48 -16.29 21.22
CA ASP A 726 4.61 -14.90 20.77
C ASP A 726 3.26 -14.17 20.67
N GLN A 727 2.17 -14.85 21.07
CA GLN A 727 0.82 -14.32 21.08
C GLN A 727 0.61 -13.49 22.36
N PRO A 728 0.39 -12.17 22.25
CA PRO A 728 0.11 -11.37 23.42
C PRO A 728 -1.26 -11.73 24.01
N GLU A 729 -1.27 -11.83 25.33
CA GLU A 729 -2.45 -12.16 26.13
C GLU A 729 -2.77 -11.05 27.12
N CYS A 730 -4.06 -10.88 27.38
CA CYS A 730 -4.65 -10.01 28.40
C CYS A 730 -5.26 -10.81 29.57
N THR A 731 -4.93 -12.10 29.70
CA THR A 731 -5.40 -12.95 30.80
C THR A 731 -4.69 -12.56 32.09
N PHE A 732 -5.41 -11.93 33.00
CA PHE A 732 -4.91 -11.56 34.33
C PHE A 732 -5.84 -12.15 35.39
N ILE A 733 -5.24 -12.74 36.42
CA ILE A 733 -5.92 -13.40 37.53
C ILE A 733 -5.80 -12.49 38.75
N PRO A 734 -6.91 -11.99 39.30
CA PRO A 734 -6.87 -11.26 40.56
C PRO A 734 -6.25 -12.11 41.66
N ILE A 735 -5.26 -11.56 42.37
CA ILE A 735 -4.66 -12.21 43.53
C ILE A 735 -5.57 -11.94 44.73
N ASP A 736 -6.56 -12.81 44.90
CA ASP A 736 -7.47 -12.81 46.05
C ASP A 736 -7.11 -13.96 46.99
N ILE A 737 -6.70 -13.62 48.21
CA ILE A 737 -6.23 -14.56 49.21
C ILE A 737 -7.21 -14.59 50.41
N SER A 738 -7.47 -15.81 50.90
CA SER A 738 -8.31 -16.05 52.07
C SER A 738 -7.60 -15.64 53.36
N GLU A 739 -8.33 -15.30 54.43
CA GLU A 739 -7.69 -14.93 55.71
C GLU A 739 -6.81 -16.04 56.29
N ASP A 740 -7.18 -17.31 56.09
CA ASP A 740 -6.41 -18.45 56.56
C ASP A 740 -5.09 -18.58 55.79
N ASP A 741 -5.12 -18.42 54.46
CA ASP A 741 -3.91 -18.40 53.63
C ASP A 741 -3.02 -17.21 53.96
N MET A 742 -3.60 -16.03 54.25
CA MET A 742 -2.84 -14.85 54.71
C MET A 742 -2.10 -15.17 56.01
N ARG A 743 -2.77 -15.76 57.00
CA ARG A 743 -2.14 -16.17 58.27
C ARG A 743 -1.01 -17.17 58.04
N LYS A 744 -1.20 -18.12 57.13
CA LYS A 744 -0.18 -19.12 56.78
C LYS A 744 1.05 -18.47 56.14
N ILE A 745 0.88 -17.64 55.11
CA ILE A 745 1.99 -16.96 54.42
C ILE A 745 2.76 -16.06 55.39
N VAL A 746 2.05 -15.28 56.21
CA VAL A 746 2.72 -14.39 57.18
C VAL A 746 3.49 -15.22 58.21
N LYS A 747 2.91 -16.28 58.76
CA LYS A 747 3.62 -17.16 59.70
C LYS A 747 4.90 -17.73 59.10
N GLU A 748 4.84 -18.25 57.88
CA GLU A 748 6.01 -18.75 57.15
C GLU A 748 7.03 -17.63 56.87
N SER A 749 6.57 -16.40 56.61
CA SER A 749 7.42 -15.22 56.41
C SER A 749 8.10 -14.73 57.71
N VAL A 750 7.46 -14.83 58.88
CA VAL A 750 8.08 -14.49 60.19
C VAL A 750 9.21 -15.47 60.50
N GLU A 751 9.01 -16.76 60.21
CA GLU A 751 10.01 -17.81 60.42
C GLU A 751 11.27 -17.63 59.54
N PHE A 752 11.20 -16.78 58.50
CA PHE A 752 12.29 -16.51 57.55
C PHE A 752 13.41 -15.59 58.09
N ASN A 753 13.15 -14.80 59.14
CA ASN A 753 14.11 -13.93 59.83
C ASN A 753 14.93 -13.03 58.87
N CYS A 754 14.28 -12.37 57.91
CA CYS A 754 14.91 -11.36 57.03
C CYS A 754 14.79 -9.95 57.58
N GLU A 755 15.62 -9.04 57.05
CA GLU A 755 15.70 -7.64 57.48
C GLU A 755 14.38 -6.89 57.29
N ASN A 756 13.59 -7.26 56.25
CA ASN A 756 12.32 -6.62 55.91
C ASN A 756 11.09 -7.54 56.08
N CYS A 757 11.24 -8.64 56.82
CA CYS A 757 10.15 -9.58 57.05
C CYS A 757 9.11 -9.02 58.02
N PRO A 758 7.84 -9.45 57.91
CA PRO A 758 6.86 -9.33 58.99
C PRO A 758 7.45 -9.75 60.33
N ASN A 759 7.31 -8.91 61.35
CA ASN A 759 7.79 -9.25 62.70
C ASN A 759 6.75 -10.07 63.49
N ASN A 760 5.47 -9.80 63.27
CA ASN A 760 4.37 -10.44 63.99
C ASN A 760 3.11 -10.53 63.12
N LEU A 761 2.48 -11.71 63.10
CA LEU A 761 1.23 -11.97 62.40
C LEU A 761 0.12 -10.97 62.76
N GLU A 762 -0.08 -10.69 64.04
CA GLU A 762 -1.18 -9.84 64.48
C GLU A 762 -0.96 -8.35 64.15
N GLU A 763 0.30 -7.95 63.91
CA GLU A 763 0.65 -6.57 63.50
C GLU A 763 0.46 -6.35 62.00
N GLU A 764 0.70 -7.37 61.17
CA GLU A 764 0.58 -7.24 59.71
C GLU A 764 -0.85 -7.44 59.17
N LEU A 765 -1.71 -8.17 59.87
CA LEU A 765 -3.10 -8.41 59.40
C LEU A 765 -3.88 -7.11 59.06
N PRO A 766 -3.81 -6.03 59.87
CA PRO A 766 -4.38 -4.74 59.50
C PRO A 766 -3.77 -4.15 58.21
N ASN A 767 -2.44 -4.20 58.06
CA ASN A 767 -1.72 -3.69 56.89
C ASN A 767 -2.10 -4.45 55.62
N ILE A 768 -2.25 -5.76 55.72
CA ILE A 768 -2.70 -6.62 54.62
C ILE A 768 -4.12 -6.26 54.17
N ARG A 769 -5.06 -6.12 55.12
CA ARG A 769 -6.43 -5.71 54.80
C ARG A 769 -6.47 -4.33 54.16
N LEU A 770 -5.68 -3.38 54.69
CA LEU A 770 -5.51 -2.05 54.13
C LEU A 770 -4.96 -2.11 52.70
N THR A 771 -3.96 -2.95 52.46
CA THR A 771 -3.34 -3.14 51.14
C THR A 771 -4.33 -3.72 50.14
N LYS A 772 -5.04 -4.80 50.50
CA LYS A 772 -6.09 -5.43 49.67
C LYS A 772 -7.19 -4.45 49.26
N GLN A 773 -7.52 -3.50 50.12
CA GLN A 773 -8.51 -2.46 49.82
C GLN A 773 -8.00 -1.37 48.88
N ASN A 774 -6.69 -1.14 48.82
CA ASN A 774 -6.08 0.01 48.13
C ASN A 774 -5.16 -0.35 46.96
N VAL A 775 -4.84 -1.63 46.76
CA VAL A 775 -3.95 -2.11 45.70
C VAL A 775 -4.62 -3.26 44.96
N GLU A 776 -4.69 -3.14 43.64
CA GLU A 776 -5.06 -4.23 42.75
C GLU A 776 -3.80 -5.03 42.40
N MET A 777 -3.83 -6.33 42.66
CA MET A 777 -2.74 -7.25 42.35
C MET A 777 -3.24 -8.30 41.37
N LEU A 778 -2.56 -8.44 40.24
CA LEU A 778 -2.93 -9.36 39.17
C LEU A 778 -1.76 -10.28 38.84
N ARG A 779 -2.03 -11.57 38.64
CA ARG A 779 -1.05 -12.55 38.18
C ARG A 779 -1.34 -12.97 36.75
N LYS A 780 -0.29 -13.22 35.98
CA LYS A 780 -0.36 -13.78 34.63
C LYS A 780 0.66 -14.91 34.49
N PHE A 781 0.22 -16.01 33.89
CA PHE A 781 1.07 -17.17 33.57
C PHE A 781 1.25 -17.27 32.05
N ASN A 782 2.49 -17.24 31.57
CA ASN A 782 2.82 -17.57 30.18
C ASN A 782 3.63 -18.85 30.17
N PHE A 783 3.28 -19.80 29.31
CA PHE A 783 4.07 -21.03 29.14
C PHE A 783 4.60 -21.12 27.71
N CYS A 784 5.93 -21.20 27.58
CA CYS A 784 6.59 -21.34 26.29
C CYS A 784 7.83 -22.22 26.40
N ASP A 785 7.98 -23.20 25.51
CA ASP A 785 9.19 -24.02 25.39
C ASP A 785 9.65 -24.69 26.69
N GLY A 786 8.71 -25.14 27.52
CA GLY A 786 9.02 -25.76 28.82
C GLY A 786 9.31 -24.75 29.94
N ILE A 787 9.24 -23.45 29.65
CA ILE A 787 9.44 -22.37 30.62
C ILE A 787 8.09 -21.75 30.97
N THR A 788 7.76 -21.70 32.25
CA THR A 788 6.64 -20.93 32.78
C THR A 788 7.14 -19.57 33.27
N GLU A 789 6.72 -18.50 32.63
CA GLU A 789 6.91 -17.13 33.12
C GLU A 789 5.70 -16.72 33.95
N VAL A 790 5.94 -16.30 35.20
CA VAL A 790 4.94 -15.73 36.07
C VAL A 790 5.17 -14.22 36.13
N GLN A 791 4.17 -13.44 35.76
CA GLN A 791 4.20 -11.98 35.82
C GLN A 791 3.19 -11.51 36.86
N ILE A 792 3.61 -10.63 37.78
CA ILE A 792 2.72 -9.97 38.74
C ILE A 792 2.66 -8.48 38.40
N LEU A 793 1.43 -7.97 38.33
CA LEU A 793 1.12 -6.57 38.17
C LEU A 793 0.59 -6.02 39.49
N ILE A 794 1.23 -4.98 40.00
CA ILE A 794 0.85 -4.30 41.24
C ILE A 794 0.41 -2.90 40.87
N ARG A 795 -0.88 -2.61 41.05
CA ARG A 795 -1.48 -1.33 40.68
C ARG A 795 -2.14 -0.69 41.90
N PRO A 796 -1.58 0.39 42.47
CA PRO A 796 -2.29 1.20 43.44
C PRO A 796 -3.61 1.69 42.86
N LYS A 797 -4.69 1.66 43.64
CA LYS A 797 -5.96 2.26 43.24
C LYS A 797 -5.78 3.76 43.06
N LYS A 798 -6.60 4.36 42.21
CA LYS A 798 -6.52 5.76 41.83
C LYS A 798 -6.43 6.68 43.07
N GLY A 799 -5.43 7.57 43.09
CA GLY A 799 -5.17 8.51 44.19
C GLY A 799 -4.49 7.89 45.42
N LYS A 800 -4.05 6.63 45.37
CA LYS A 800 -3.32 5.98 46.46
C LYS A 800 -1.85 5.83 46.10
N GLU A 801 -1.01 6.12 47.09
CA GLU A 801 0.43 5.86 47.05
C GLU A 801 0.73 4.91 48.21
N VAL A 802 1.41 3.79 47.92
CA VAL A 802 1.73 2.80 48.95
C VAL A 802 3.22 2.79 49.23
N LYS A 803 3.61 2.90 50.50
CA LYS A 803 5.00 2.92 50.95
C LYS A 803 5.35 1.69 51.75
N ASP A 804 6.63 1.31 51.69
CA ASP A 804 7.18 0.09 52.27
C ASP A 804 6.33 -1.14 51.89
N PHE A 805 6.09 -1.29 50.59
CA PHE A 805 5.30 -2.39 50.06
C PHE A 805 6.17 -3.62 49.83
N THR A 806 5.75 -4.74 50.42
CA THR A 806 6.37 -6.04 50.25
C THR A 806 5.38 -6.97 49.57
N PHE A 807 5.79 -7.61 48.47
CA PHE A 807 5.02 -8.68 47.83
C PHE A 807 5.67 -10.02 48.14
N VAL A 808 4.91 -10.93 48.72
CA VAL A 808 5.33 -12.29 49.06
C VAL A 808 4.56 -13.27 48.18
N GLU A 809 5.28 -14.12 47.46
CA GLU A 809 4.70 -15.19 46.67
C GLU A 809 5.11 -16.55 47.24
N LEU A 810 4.11 -17.32 47.65
CA LEU A 810 4.28 -18.67 48.17
C LEU A 810 3.99 -19.68 47.07
N ILE A 811 5.01 -20.45 46.69
CA ILE A 811 4.90 -21.59 45.81
C ILE A 811 4.89 -22.85 46.70
N PRO A 812 3.88 -23.73 46.61
CA PRO A 812 3.88 -24.97 47.38
C PRO A 812 5.01 -25.91 46.98
N LYS A 813 5.62 -26.60 47.96
CA LYS A 813 6.62 -27.64 47.70
C LYS A 813 6.12 -28.80 46.84
N THR A 814 4.81 -29.06 46.86
CA THR A 814 4.17 -30.05 45.99
C THR A 814 4.29 -29.69 44.51
N CYS A 815 4.53 -28.42 44.20
CA CYS A 815 4.73 -27.93 42.84
C CYS A 815 6.21 -27.85 42.47
N ILE A 816 7.04 -27.35 43.39
CA ILE A 816 8.47 -27.15 43.17
C ILE A 816 9.21 -27.51 44.46
N GLU A 817 10.03 -28.57 44.44
CA GLU A 817 10.79 -28.99 45.63
C GLU A 817 11.92 -28.00 45.99
N ASP A 818 12.64 -27.48 44.97
CA ASP A 818 13.70 -26.48 45.12
C ASP A 818 13.60 -25.42 44.03
N LEU A 819 13.10 -24.22 44.37
CA LEU A 819 12.92 -23.13 43.42
C LEU A 819 14.23 -22.70 42.74
N ASN A 820 15.36 -22.73 43.44
CA ASN A 820 16.63 -22.33 42.84
C ASN A 820 17.07 -23.27 41.72
N ALA A 821 16.67 -24.55 41.77
CA ALA A 821 16.94 -25.51 40.70
C ALA A 821 16.13 -25.24 39.44
N TYR A 822 14.97 -24.56 39.56
CA TYR A 822 14.05 -24.30 38.44
C TYR A 822 14.05 -22.85 37.95
N LEU A 823 14.72 -21.91 38.62
CA LEU A 823 14.82 -20.54 38.12
C LEU A 823 15.67 -20.48 36.84
N ALA A 824 15.04 -20.09 35.73
CA ALA A 824 15.70 -20.02 34.42
C ALA A 824 16.60 -18.78 34.27
N GLU A 825 16.29 -17.71 35.00
CA GLU A 825 16.98 -16.42 34.97
C GLU A 825 16.99 -15.82 36.39
N ASN A 826 17.94 -14.93 36.67
CA ASN A 826 17.94 -14.17 37.92
C ASN A 826 16.72 -13.25 37.96
N ILE A 827 16.04 -13.17 39.11
CA ILE A 827 14.90 -12.28 39.32
C ILE A 827 15.40 -10.84 39.44
N GLU A 828 14.80 -9.91 38.70
CA GLU A 828 15.13 -8.48 38.77
C GLU A 828 14.51 -7.82 40.01
N GLY A 829 15.22 -6.86 40.63
CA GLY A 829 14.74 -6.06 41.76
C GLY A 829 15.41 -6.39 43.10
N ASN A 830 14.91 -5.77 44.19
CA ASN A 830 15.28 -6.12 45.56
C ASN A 830 14.48 -7.37 45.97
N VAL A 831 15.06 -8.55 45.71
CA VAL A 831 14.38 -9.84 45.83
C VAL A 831 15.13 -10.78 46.77
N GLU A 832 14.38 -11.42 47.67
CA GLU A 832 14.89 -12.50 48.54
C GLU A 832 14.21 -13.84 48.18
N ILE A 833 15.00 -14.92 48.05
CA ILE A 833 14.55 -16.26 47.62
C ILE A 833 15.07 -17.31 48.61
N ARG A 834 14.24 -18.22 49.14
CA ARG A 834 14.69 -19.36 49.97
C ARG A 834 13.98 -20.70 49.71
N SER A 835 14.41 -21.69 50.52
CA SER A 835 14.28 -23.14 50.36
C SER A 835 12.86 -23.71 50.43
N ASP A 836 11.91 -22.97 51.01
CA ASP A 836 10.47 -23.25 50.94
C ASP A 836 9.92 -22.18 50.03
N PRO A 837 9.47 -22.49 48.80
CA PRO A 837 9.76 -21.59 47.69
C PRO A 837 8.91 -20.33 47.76
N LEU A 838 9.50 -19.36 48.46
CA LEU A 838 8.95 -18.08 48.82
C LEU A 838 9.84 -17.03 48.17
N ILE A 839 9.21 -16.19 47.37
CA ILE A 839 9.86 -15.07 46.70
C ILE A 839 9.30 -13.80 47.30
N MET A 840 10.19 -12.91 47.74
CA MET A 840 9.81 -11.66 48.37
C MET A 840 10.41 -10.49 47.60
N TRP A 841 9.58 -9.56 47.16
CA TRP A 841 9.99 -8.29 46.55
C TRP A 841 9.68 -7.15 47.49
N HIS A 842 10.63 -6.22 47.64
CA HIS A 842 10.44 -5.01 48.44
C HIS A 842 10.48 -3.75 47.58
N PHE A 843 9.56 -2.82 47.86
CA PHE A 843 9.43 -1.53 47.20
C PHE A 843 9.25 -0.44 48.25
N ASP A 844 10.16 0.54 48.27
CA ASP A 844 10.05 1.69 49.18
C ASP A 844 8.76 2.48 48.93
N ASN A 845 8.35 2.60 47.66
CA ASN A 845 7.18 3.36 47.25
C ASN A 845 6.61 2.89 45.89
N ILE A 846 5.29 2.72 45.82
CA ILE A 846 4.54 2.45 44.61
C ILE A 846 3.43 3.50 44.44
N GLY A 847 3.71 4.52 43.63
CA GLY A 847 2.72 5.51 43.18
C GLY A 847 2.19 5.26 41.76
N LYS A 848 2.72 4.28 41.04
CA LYS A 848 2.32 3.89 39.67
C LYS A 848 2.41 2.38 39.52
N GLU A 849 1.71 1.84 38.53
CA GLU A 849 1.74 0.41 38.19
C GLU A 849 3.19 -0.13 38.11
N GLN A 850 3.45 -1.21 38.86
CA GLN A 850 4.71 -1.94 38.84
C GLN A 850 4.49 -3.33 38.25
N LYS A 851 5.49 -3.81 37.53
CA LYS A 851 5.50 -5.15 36.95
C LYS A 851 6.75 -5.88 37.42
N ILE A 852 6.54 -7.05 38.01
CA ILE A 852 7.61 -7.98 38.37
C ILE A 852 7.35 -9.33 37.70
N SER A 853 8.41 -10.11 37.49
CA SER A 853 8.30 -11.41 36.85
C SER A 853 9.46 -12.33 37.19
N TYR A 854 9.19 -13.64 37.17
CA TYR A 854 10.20 -14.68 37.25
C TYR A 854 9.88 -15.83 36.29
N LYS A 855 10.89 -16.62 35.92
CA LYS A 855 10.78 -17.71 34.95
C LYS A 855 11.21 -19.03 35.58
N LEU A 856 10.39 -20.05 35.38
CA LEU A 856 10.59 -21.40 35.88
C LEU A 856 10.80 -22.38 34.72
N SER A 857 11.84 -23.20 34.76
CA SER A 857 12.14 -24.26 33.77
C SER A 857 11.29 -25.52 33.97
N ILE A 858 10.04 -25.35 34.39
CA ILE A 858 9.04 -26.41 34.59
C ILE A 858 7.68 -25.94 34.10
N ASN A 859 6.84 -26.87 33.63
CA ASN A 859 5.44 -26.61 33.32
C ASN A 859 4.60 -26.74 34.59
N LEU A 860 4.03 -25.63 35.06
CA LEU A 860 3.08 -25.67 36.17
C LEU A 860 1.72 -26.20 35.68
N ASP A 861 1.22 -27.25 36.33
CA ASP A 861 -0.14 -27.75 36.10
C ASP A 861 -1.21 -26.85 36.74
N ASP A 862 -2.49 -27.19 36.52
CA ASP A 862 -3.61 -26.36 36.98
C ASP A 862 -3.71 -26.28 38.51
N GLU A 863 -3.44 -27.40 39.20
CA GLU A 863 -3.42 -27.44 40.66
C GLU A 863 -2.32 -26.52 41.20
N CYS A 864 -1.14 -26.52 40.58
CA CYS A 864 -0.05 -25.65 40.98
C CYS A 864 -0.30 -24.18 40.67
N ARG A 865 -0.87 -23.85 39.51
CA ARG A 865 -1.20 -22.45 39.18
C ARG A 865 -2.22 -21.85 40.15
N ASP A 866 -3.20 -22.65 40.59
CA ASP A 866 -4.17 -22.24 41.60
C ASP A 866 -3.58 -22.21 43.02
N ALA A 867 -2.69 -23.16 43.34
CA ALA A 867 -2.08 -23.27 44.65
C ALA A 867 -0.99 -22.21 44.92
N ILE A 868 -0.41 -21.58 43.89
CA ILE A 868 0.48 -20.42 44.07
C ILE A 868 -0.31 -19.25 44.63
N LYS A 869 0.04 -18.81 45.83
CA LYS A 869 -0.61 -17.70 46.53
C LYS A 869 0.32 -16.49 46.59
N GLY A 870 -0.26 -15.30 46.53
CA GLY A 870 0.47 -14.03 46.58
C GLY A 870 -0.14 -13.15 47.66
N LEU A 871 0.70 -12.38 48.34
CA LEU A 871 0.31 -11.49 49.43
C LEU A 871 1.08 -10.17 49.30
N GLY A 872 0.37 -9.07 49.13
CA GLY A 872 0.94 -7.72 49.22
C GLY A 872 0.71 -7.12 50.60
N VAL A 873 1.74 -6.49 51.16
CA VAL A 873 1.71 -5.82 52.47
C VAL A 873 2.37 -4.46 52.34
N ALA A 874 1.61 -3.37 52.50
CA ALA A 874 2.13 -2.01 52.65
C ALA A 874 2.00 -1.56 54.10
N LYS A 875 3.07 -0.97 54.66
CA LYS A 875 3.00 -0.34 55.99
C LYS A 875 2.17 0.94 55.97
N PHE A 876 2.25 1.69 54.88
CA PHE A 876 1.53 2.95 54.74
C PHE A 876 0.81 3.00 53.40
N VAL A 877 -0.49 3.26 53.46
CA VAL A 877 -1.26 3.71 52.29
C VAL A 877 -1.52 5.19 52.52
N GLU A 878 -0.73 6.02 51.87
CA GLU A 878 -1.00 7.44 51.85
C GLU A 878 -2.11 7.67 50.83
N GLU A 879 -3.21 8.24 51.30
CA GLU A 879 -4.10 8.96 50.42
C GLU A 879 -3.26 10.13 49.92
N GLN A 880 -2.78 10.01 48.70
CA GLN A 880 -2.16 11.12 48.02
C GLN A 880 -3.32 12.10 47.89
N ALA A 881 -3.40 13.07 48.81
CA ALA A 881 -4.19 14.26 48.64
C ALA A 881 -3.56 14.94 47.43
N ALA A 882 -3.88 14.41 46.25
CA ALA A 882 -3.66 15.08 45.00
C ALA A 882 -4.42 16.37 45.22
N VAL A 883 -3.67 17.44 45.44
CA VAL A 883 -4.21 18.80 45.33
C VAL A 883 -4.83 18.78 43.95
N ASN A 884 -6.15 18.68 43.93
CA ASN A 884 -6.88 18.43 42.70
C ASN A 884 -6.50 19.57 41.75
N THR A 885 -5.97 19.21 40.59
CA THR A 885 -5.53 20.22 39.63
C THR A 885 -6.72 20.58 38.77
N ALA A 886 -6.83 21.85 38.36
CA ALA A 886 -7.94 22.23 37.49
C ALA A 886 -7.83 21.45 36.17
N PRO A 887 -8.94 20.90 35.65
CA PRO A 887 -8.93 20.29 34.32
C PRO A 887 -8.48 21.32 33.31
N THR A 888 -7.90 20.90 32.19
CA THR A 888 -7.50 21.80 31.11
C THR A 888 -8.26 21.46 29.85
N ILE A 889 -8.83 22.44 29.15
CA ILE A 889 -9.49 22.27 27.85
C ILE A 889 -8.97 23.27 26.82
N GLY A 890 -8.62 22.81 25.63
CA GLY A 890 -8.07 23.68 24.59
C GLY A 890 -8.02 23.05 23.20
N GLY A 891 -7.70 23.87 22.20
CA GLY A 891 -7.56 23.41 20.81
C GLY A 891 -8.89 23.06 20.12
N LEU A 892 -10.02 23.56 20.62
CA LEU A 892 -11.29 23.48 19.91
C LEU A 892 -11.20 24.30 18.62
N THR A 893 -11.60 23.70 17.50
CA THR A 893 -11.53 24.33 16.18
C THR A 893 -12.83 25.07 15.87
N ASP A 894 -12.73 26.24 15.27
CA ASP A 894 -13.88 26.98 14.72
C ASP A 894 -14.55 26.19 13.59
N ILE A 895 -15.87 26.33 13.45
CA ILE A 895 -16.71 25.51 12.57
C ILE A 895 -17.62 26.41 11.75
N THR A 896 -17.69 26.16 10.44
CA THR A 896 -18.61 26.87 9.52
C THR A 896 -19.80 25.98 9.18
N LEU A 897 -21.02 26.45 9.44
CA LEU A 897 -22.28 25.78 9.14
C LEU A 897 -23.03 26.54 8.03
N SER A 898 -23.83 25.82 7.25
CA SER A 898 -24.69 26.41 6.21
C SER A 898 -26.07 25.76 6.19
N GLY A 899 -27.08 26.59 5.95
CA GLY A 899 -28.50 26.21 5.83
C GLY A 899 -29.19 25.91 7.16
N ILE A 900 -30.51 26.14 7.20
CA ILE A 900 -31.38 25.86 8.36
C ILE A 900 -31.56 24.35 8.49
N LYS A 901 -30.72 23.70 9.29
CA LYS A 901 -30.83 22.28 9.65
C LYS A 901 -30.01 21.98 10.90
N LEU A 902 -30.33 20.85 11.53
CA LEU A 902 -29.51 20.25 12.58
C LEU A 902 -28.23 19.65 11.97
N HIS A 903 -27.08 20.14 12.41
CA HIS A 903 -25.77 19.59 12.10
C HIS A 903 -25.29 18.75 13.29
N LYS A 904 -25.31 17.43 13.13
CA LYS A 904 -24.91 16.48 14.18
C LYS A 904 -23.40 16.28 14.22
N ASN A 905 -22.87 16.10 15.42
CA ASN A 905 -21.49 15.75 15.72
C ASN A 905 -20.47 16.71 15.11
N ILE A 906 -20.71 18.02 15.22
CA ILE A 906 -19.76 19.01 14.71
C ILE A 906 -18.39 18.91 15.41
N ILE A 907 -18.40 18.47 16.68
CA ILE A 907 -17.22 17.98 17.42
C ILE A 907 -17.51 16.56 17.90
N THR A 908 -16.82 15.57 17.33
CA THR A 908 -17.15 14.14 17.53
C THR A 908 -16.62 13.52 18.82
N LYS A 909 -15.71 14.14 19.59
CA LYS A 909 -15.18 13.58 20.85
C LYS A 909 -14.61 14.72 21.71
N ILE A 910 -15.47 15.47 22.40
CA ILE A 910 -15.04 16.66 23.16
C ILE A 910 -13.94 16.35 24.19
N TRP A 911 -13.97 15.14 24.77
CA TRP A 911 -12.98 14.65 25.73
C TRP A 911 -11.56 14.52 25.21
N ARG A 912 -11.33 14.55 23.89
CA ARG A 912 -9.96 14.59 23.33
C ARG A 912 -9.28 15.94 23.49
N TYR A 913 -10.07 16.98 23.75
CA TYR A 913 -9.60 18.35 23.91
C TYR A 913 -9.42 18.72 25.37
N ALA A 914 -9.75 17.81 26.29
CA ALA A 914 -9.60 18.01 27.71
C ALA A 914 -8.63 16.99 28.32
N GLN A 915 -7.86 17.44 29.30
CA GLN A 915 -6.96 16.62 30.09
C GLN A 915 -7.08 17.05 31.54
N ASP A 916 -7.17 16.08 32.43
CA ASP A 916 -7.03 16.29 33.85
C ASP A 916 -6.12 15.21 34.42
N LYS A 917 -5.32 15.57 35.43
CA LYS A 917 -4.34 14.65 36.02
C LYS A 917 -5.02 13.66 36.95
N GLU A 918 -6.08 14.10 37.63
CA GLU A 918 -6.81 13.33 38.63
C GLU A 918 -8.07 12.67 38.05
N THR A 919 -8.65 13.19 36.98
CA THR A 919 -9.92 12.73 36.38
C THR A 919 -9.69 12.29 34.94
N GLU A 920 -10.17 11.09 34.58
CA GLU A 920 -10.02 10.67 33.19
C GLU A 920 -10.84 11.58 32.28
N PRO A 921 -10.37 11.95 31.08
CA PRO A 921 -11.11 12.85 30.21
C PRO A 921 -12.54 12.41 29.88
N LYS A 922 -12.81 11.10 29.95
CA LYS A 922 -14.13 10.52 29.71
C LYS A 922 -15.12 10.71 30.88
N ASP A 923 -14.61 11.00 32.07
CA ASP A 923 -15.38 11.17 33.31
C ASP A 923 -15.60 12.65 33.67
N LEU A 924 -14.88 13.55 33.00
CA LEU A 924 -15.11 15.00 33.09
C LEU A 924 -16.52 15.37 32.60
N ILE A 925 -17.13 16.36 33.25
CA ILE A 925 -18.45 16.89 32.90
C ILE A 925 -18.26 18.05 31.92
N TYR A 926 -18.95 17.99 30.78
CA TYR A 926 -18.90 19.03 29.74
C TYR A 926 -20.24 19.75 29.68
N THR A 927 -20.23 21.08 29.81
CA THR A 927 -21.42 21.92 29.72
C THR A 927 -21.18 23.11 28.79
N ILE A 928 -22.21 23.53 28.04
CA ILE A 928 -22.19 24.82 27.35
C ILE A 928 -22.70 25.84 28.36
N ILE A 929 -21.83 26.76 28.77
CA ILE A 929 -22.14 27.76 29.80
C ILE A 929 -22.53 29.12 29.21
N ASP A 930 -22.10 29.39 27.99
CA ASP A 930 -22.43 30.61 27.26
C ASP A 930 -22.47 30.35 25.76
N GLN A 931 -23.40 31.01 25.10
CA GLN A 931 -23.55 30.98 23.65
C GLN A 931 -24.10 32.31 23.17
N THR A 932 -23.30 33.02 22.37
CA THR A 932 -23.75 34.25 21.72
C THR A 932 -24.64 33.94 20.53
N ASN A 933 -25.64 34.78 20.24
CA ASN A 933 -26.54 34.62 19.08
C ASN A 933 -27.23 33.24 19.01
N SER A 934 -27.82 32.77 20.10
CA SER A 934 -28.58 31.50 20.14
C SER A 934 -29.80 31.47 19.20
N ASP A 935 -30.30 32.65 18.80
CA ASP A 935 -31.33 32.81 17.77
C ASP A 935 -30.82 32.53 16.35
N LEU A 936 -29.50 32.62 16.12
CA LEU A 936 -28.87 32.33 14.84
C LEU A 936 -28.56 30.84 14.71
N VAL A 937 -27.89 30.27 15.71
CA VAL A 937 -27.56 28.85 15.82
C VAL A 937 -27.62 28.47 17.28
N ASP A 938 -28.12 27.28 17.60
CA ASP A 938 -28.31 26.75 18.94
C ASP A 938 -27.53 25.44 19.08
N CYS A 939 -26.63 25.35 20.06
CA CYS A 939 -25.73 24.21 20.21
C CYS A 939 -26.00 23.45 21.50
N VAL A 940 -26.01 22.12 21.42
CA VAL A 940 -26.32 21.23 22.54
C VAL A 940 -25.26 20.14 22.62
N ILE A 941 -24.85 19.79 23.84
CA ILE A 941 -23.99 18.63 24.10
C ILE A 941 -24.88 17.40 24.22
N ASN A 942 -24.69 16.42 23.34
CA ASN A 942 -25.45 15.18 23.30
C ASN A 942 -24.62 13.99 23.82
N ASN A 943 -25.25 13.09 24.58
CA ASN A 943 -24.62 11.92 25.22
C ASN A 943 -23.26 12.23 25.86
N GLN A 944 -23.16 13.41 26.51
CA GLN A 944 -21.99 13.94 27.23
C GLN A 944 -20.68 14.06 26.43
N LYS A 945 -20.63 13.77 25.11
CA LYS A 945 -19.35 13.65 24.38
C LYS A 945 -19.35 14.22 22.95
N HIS A 946 -20.48 14.72 22.47
CA HIS A 946 -20.65 15.32 21.14
C HIS A 946 -21.29 16.69 21.23
N ILE A 947 -20.91 17.62 20.35
CA ILE A 947 -21.62 18.89 20.18
C ILE A 947 -22.43 18.80 18.89
N ASP A 948 -23.73 19.02 19.00
CA ASP A 948 -24.68 19.19 17.89
C ASP A 948 -25.05 20.67 17.82
N CYS A 949 -25.19 21.24 16.62
CA CYS A 949 -25.65 22.63 16.45
C CYS A 949 -26.76 22.71 15.40
N GLU A 950 -27.84 23.42 15.72
CA GLU A 950 -28.98 23.68 14.86
C GLU A 950 -28.99 25.14 14.42
N VAL A 951 -28.87 25.40 13.12
CA VAL A 951 -28.98 26.75 12.56
C VAL A 951 -30.45 27.14 12.53
N LYS A 952 -30.84 28.14 13.33
CA LYS A 952 -32.23 28.62 13.47
C LYS A 952 -32.61 29.69 12.45
N GLN A 953 -31.65 30.49 11.99
CA GLN A 953 -31.85 31.53 10.98
C GLN A 953 -30.88 31.36 9.81
N ASN A 954 -31.37 31.50 8.57
CA ASN A 954 -30.51 31.55 7.38
C ASN A 954 -29.89 32.94 7.19
N LYS A 955 -29.17 33.43 8.20
CA LYS A 955 -28.52 34.74 8.19
C LYS A 955 -27.03 34.56 8.42
N GLU A 956 -26.19 35.36 7.76
CA GLU A 956 -24.76 35.36 8.06
C GLU A 956 -24.51 35.89 9.48
N GLY A 957 -23.67 35.18 10.23
CA GLY A 957 -23.27 35.63 11.55
C GLY A 957 -22.39 34.61 12.26
N ILE A 958 -21.87 35.02 13.41
CA ILE A 958 -20.97 34.20 14.22
C ILE A 958 -21.63 34.01 15.59
N SER A 959 -21.71 32.76 16.04
CA SER A 959 -22.07 32.37 17.39
C SER A 959 -20.83 31.80 18.07
N ARG A 960 -20.29 32.49 19.06
CA ARG A 960 -19.28 31.93 19.96
C ARG A 960 -19.96 31.03 20.98
N VAL A 961 -19.49 29.78 21.06
CA VAL A 961 -19.92 28.77 22.02
C VAL A 961 -18.80 28.54 23.03
N THR A 962 -19.10 28.71 24.31
CA THR A 962 -18.14 28.49 25.41
C THR A 962 -18.51 27.23 26.18
N ILE A 963 -17.59 26.27 26.18
CA ILE A 963 -17.69 25.02 26.92
C ILE A 963 -16.92 25.16 28.21
N GLN A 964 -17.53 24.70 29.30
CA GLN A 964 -16.86 24.44 30.56
C GLN A 964 -16.63 22.94 30.71
N VAL A 965 -15.40 22.56 31.06
CA VAL A 965 -15.06 21.23 31.55
C VAL A 965 -14.96 21.30 33.07
N ASP A 966 -15.51 20.31 33.76
CA ASP A 966 -15.70 20.30 35.21
C ASP A 966 -15.37 18.90 35.76
N ASP A 967 -14.47 18.84 36.74
CA ASP A 967 -14.09 17.63 37.47
C ASP A 967 -14.86 17.46 38.80
N ARG A 968 -15.83 18.35 39.05
CA ARG A 968 -16.68 18.58 40.24
C ARG A 968 -16.11 19.51 41.30
N GLU A 969 -14.85 19.92 41.20
CA GLU A 969 -14.23 20.84 42.15
C GLU A 969 -13.65 22.07 41.46
N PHE A 970 -13.01 21.87 40.30
CA PHE A 970 -12.42 22.88 39.46
C PHE A 970 -12.97 22.81 38.04
N THR A 971 -12.84 23.93 37.35
CA THR A 971 -13.37 24.08 36.00
C THR A 971 -12.37 24.82 35.12
N ASP A 972 -12.38 24.49 33.83
CA ASP A 972 -11.71 25.27 32.80
C ASP A 972 -12.64 25.48 31.61
N ARG A 973 -12.33 26.49 30.78
CA ARG A 973 -13.23 26.97 29.74
C ARG A 973 -12.49 27.14 28.43
N ALA A 974 -13.08 26.61 27.37
CA ALA A 974 -12.64 26.86 26.00
C ALA A 974 -13.81 27.35 25.17
N SER A 975 -13.53 28.21 24.20
CA SER A 975 -14.53 28.71 23.26
C SER A 975 -14.12 28.39 21.83
N PHE A 976 -15.11 28.19 20.98
CA PHE A 976 -14.94 28.11 19.53
C PHE A 976 -16.06 28.91 18.86
N ASN A 977 -15.80 29.37 17.65
CA ASN A 977 -16.77 30.11 16.86
C ASN A 977 -17.51 29.17 15.92
N VAL A 978 -18.84 29.31 15.88
CA VAL A 978 -19.73 28.73 14.87
C VAL A 978 -20.11 29.84 13.89
N GLU A 979 -19.52 29.81 12.71
CA GLU A 979 -19.82 30.74 11.63
C GLU A 979 -20.97 30.18 10.78
N VAL A 980 -22.11 30.85 10.79
CA VAL A 980 -23.23 30.51 9.92
C VAL A 980 -23.06 31.30 8.63
N SER A 981 -22.86 30.58 7.52
CA SER A 981 -22.93 31.15 6.19
C SER A 981 -24.34 30.99 5.64
N GLN A 982 -24.85 32.05 5.01
CA GLN A 982 -26.15 32.03 4.38
C GLN A 982 -26.10 31.05 3.20
N PHE A 983 -26.98 30.05 3.23
CA PHE A 983 -27.10 29.14 2.12
C PHE A 983 -28.07 29.75 1.10
N CYS A 984 -27.51 30.27 0.01
CA CYS A 984 -28.28 30.72 -1.14
C CYS A 984 -28.30 29.61 -2.18
N LYS A 985 -29.48 29.07 -2.46
CA LYS A 985 -29.68 28.14 -3.57
C LYS A 985 -29.55 28.95 -4.86
N LYS A 986 -28.51 28.67 -5.64
CA LYS A 986 -28.30 29.32 -6.94
C LYS A 986 -29.46 29.06 -7.89
N HIS A 987 -29.75 30.03 -8.74
CA HIS A 987 -30.76 29.96 -9.79
C HIS A 987 -32.15 29.55 -9.25
N GLU A 988 -32.60 30.15 -8.14
CA GLU A 988 -33.91 29.82 -7.57
C GLU A 988 -35.06 30.43 -8.38
N ARG A 989 -34.91 31.69 -8.81
CA ARG A 989 -35.95 32.40 -9.58
C ARG A 989 -35.32 33.33 -10.62
N LYS A 990 -36.11 33.78 -11.60
CA LYS A 990 -35.69 34.77 -12.59
C LYS A 990 -36.24 36.15 -12.22
N ALA A 991 -35.56 37.22 -12.62
CA ALA A 991 -36.07 38.58 -12.51
C ALA A 991 -35.49 39.48 -13.60
N CYS A 992 -36.27 40.50 -13.97
CA CYS A 992 -35.88 41.49 -14.96
C CYS A 992 -35.03 42.61 -14.34
N ALA A 993 -33.91 42.94 -15.00
CA ALA A 993 -33.12 44.13 -14.70
C ALA A 993 -32.69 44.81 -16.00
N GLY A 994 -33.50 45.77 -16.46
CA GLY A 994 -33.40 46.32 -17.81
C GLY A 994 -34.02 45.37 -18.84
N ASN A 995 -33.49 45.34 -20.06
CA ASN A 995 -33.94 44.42 -21.12
C ASN A 995 -33.30 43.03 -21.03
N GLN A 996 -33.01 42.57 -19.81
CA GLN A 996 -32.29 41.34 -19.54
C GLN A 996 -32.93 40.61 -18.37
N VAL A 997 -33.10 39.30 -18.54
CA VAL A 997 -33.53 38.39 -17.49
C VAL A 997 -32.29 37.86 -16.78
N PHE A 998 -32.25 38.00 -15.46
CA PHE A 998 -31.18 37.45 -14.62
C PHE A 998 -31.70 36.30 -13.77
N TRP A 999 -30.83 35.35 -13.46
CA TRP A 999 -31.08 34.46 -12.33
C TRP A 999 -30.92 35.23 -11.02
N LEU A 1000 -31.79 34.95 -10.08
CA LEU A 1000 -31.67 35.29 -8.67
C LEU A 1000 -31.42 34.01 -7.89
N ASP A 1001 -30.47 34.05 -6.97
CA ASP A 1001 -30.37 33.02 -5.94
C ASP A 1001 -31.56 33.10 -4.97
N SER A 1002 -31.68 32.13 -4.06
CA SER A 1002 -32.73 32.14 -3.04
C SER A 1002 -32.64 33.27 -2.02
N CYS A 1003 -31.59 34.08 -2.10
CA CYS A 1003 -31.36 35.26 -1.29
C CYS A 1003 -31.67 36.55 -2.08
N SER A 1004 -32.20 36.42 -3.29
CA SER A 1004 -32.50 37.53 -4.20
C SER A 1004 -31.28 38.31 -4.66
N ASN A 1005 -30.08 37.74 -4.57
CA ASN A 1005 -28.91 38.34 -5.20
C ASN A 1005 -28.96 38.06 -6.69
N LEU A 1006 -28.67 39.09 -7.49
CA LEU A 1006 -28.53 39.00 -8.93
C LEU A 1006 -27.30 38.14 -9.27
N GLU A 1007 -27.52 37.00 -9.92
CA GLU A 1007 -26.49 36.10 -10.41
C GLU A 1007 -26.19 36.41 -11.90
N GLU A 1008 -25.95 35.38 -12.70
CA GLU A 1008 -25.66 35.49 -14.13
C GLU A 1008 -26.91 35.79 -14.96
N ILE A 1009 -26.71 36.47 -16.10
CA ILE A 1009 -27.76 36.74 -17.09
C ILE A 1009 -28.29 35.40 -17.60
N HIS A 1010 -29.59 35.19 -17.51
CA HIS A 1010 -30.28 34.06 -18.12
C HIS A 1010 -30.46 34.28 -19.62
N GLU A 1011 -31.00 35.44 -20.01
CA GLU A 1011 -31.24 35.84 -21.39
C GLU A 1011 -31.30 37.38 -21.54
N THR A 1012 -31.09 37.86 -22.76
CA THR A 1012 -31.21 39.29 -23.14
C THR A 1012 -32.32 39.40 -24.17
N CYS A 1013 -33.34 40.22 -23.92
CA CYS A 1013 -34.52 40.32 -24.77
C CYS A 1013 -34.19 41.02 -26.09
N GLU A 1014 -34.72 40.49 -27.20
CA GLU A 1014 -34.42 40.96 -28.55
C GLU A 1014 -35.18 42.26 -28.91
N SER A 1015 -34.88 42.83 -30.08
CA SER A 1015 -35.51 44.08 -30.53
C SER A 1015 -36.98 43.84 -30.89
N GLY A 1016 -37.88 44.20 -29.99
CA GLY A 1016 -39.32 43.91 -30.09
C GLY A 1016 -39.87 43.19 -28.85
N GLU A 1017 -39.01 42.82 -27.91
CA GLU A 1017 -39.38 42.21 -26.64
C GLU A 1017 -38.99 43.13 -25.47
N GLU A 1018 -39.80 43.13 -24.41
CA GLU A 1018 -39.46 43.72 -23.12
C GLU A 1018 -39.39 42.64 -22.04
N CYS A 1019 -38.54 42.85 -21.03
CA CYS A 1019 -38.44 41.94 -19.91
C CYS A 1019 -39.57 42.21 -18.92
N GLU A 1020 -40.55 41.30 -18.84
CA GLU A 1020 -41.66 41.35 -17.88
C GLU A 1020 -41.69 40.06 -17.04
N ASP A 1021 -41.91 40.20 -15.72
CA ASP A 1021 -42.00 39.09 -14.75
C ASP A 1021 -40.88 38.02 -14.77
N GLY A 1022 -39.70 38.38 -15.29
CA GLY A 1022 -38.53 37.50 -15.35
C GLY A 1022 -38.47 36.62 -16.60
N GLU A 1023 -39.21 36.98 -17.64
CA GLU A 1023 -39.14 36.40 -18.99
C GLU A 1023 -39.12 37.54 -20.03
N CYS A 1024 -38.65 37.26 -21.24
CA CYS A 1024 -38.76 38.20 -22.36
C CYS A 1024 -40.11 38.03 -23.06
N GLU A 1025 -40.95 39.06 -23.08
CA GLU A 1025 -42.26 39.06 -23.74
C GLU A 1025 -42.27 40.03 -24.93
N GLU A 1026 -42.98 39.68 -26.02
CA GLU A 1026 -43.14 40.57 -27.18
C GLU A 1026 -44.01 41.80 -26.84
N ILE A 1027 -43.57 43.00 -27.27
CA ILE A 1027 -44.23 44.31 -27.02
C ILE A 1027 -45.48 44.53 -27.86
#